data_AF-A0A3D5A0M6-F1
#
_entry.id   AF-A0A3D5A0M6-F1
#
_cell.length_a   1.000
_cell.length_b   1.000
_cell.length_c   1.000
_cell.angle_alpha   90.00
_cell.angle_beta   90.00
_cell.angle_gamma   90.00
#
_symmetry.space_group_name_H-M   'P 1'
#
loop_
_entity.id
_entity.type
_entity.pdbx_description
1 polymer ?
#
loop_
_entity_poly.entity_id
_entity_poly.type
_entity_poly.pdbx_seq_one_letter_code
_entity_poly.pdbx_strand_id
1 'polypeptide(L)'
;MRQEPVRIINSHSPTSVRRKRQTQQRSTCCCCLVVLLSLIIGLVAFRGPVGTWLGALGGKARKKGPEATFPLGIATEEPTYYRYSLIRITATLVDPNGAPAAAEAAPVVTVYHDGAPVTTIGRVTKLRLKRTAGGGEYAAYWPVPWNAQPGEYIAEATVEIPNPEQWGWHPDENQAPEGSDQATKIGGKAWCVARARFEIAAVPLPEGLPPGTCIATWEGDYMAGSIPSPDGKSGDWRTMLDWCEYVGADTFWFRAAVTQPHGTVMSFEQPFHSTNLEVVPKLAAEAHRRGIKFGAWAVAYSTYPKPEKSRPNFAFNKGKPPYEFTRDISVGTGVVSERNFISLLDERRVDHLAKFVADMNAIPDVDFIGFDYFRTDSPTGGYEMTDRFTSEMPVSLPDDWANMSDKARMRHVARCTGKDWQKNIDFYDAWNWWRAHRGAMSLRSILQKAKPTKPTWIFVLSWEHGKQHGQDPVMFTDAGLTFVAPMLYQVNGRQMFDTVTKAWNEYLYANQVNIAPGDQVDFVWHQKMIGPTAGDKHSAVEEFSDRIVIGHRELEPGDGVTRGAFMHDISRCAVSGSRGPYPGKEWATAAAASFTQVRNNWRVYPLVVAMDKLTRTEGSAFTATVSIKNLSDKRIDGIGLRLMDMPGIEPVGEQPTRTLAPRDTLVVEVNGRISGPMPKRGNRFMVAVRVTWPAGEYGETFRKELPRQQTVMKYVQLGG
;
A
#
# COMPACT_ATOMS: atom_id res chain seq x y z
N MET A 1 13.89 -33.60 -14.59
CA MET A 1 12.95 -33.52 -13.45
C MET A 1 11.56 -33.35 -14.00
N ARG A 2 10.65 -34.26 -13.66
CA ARG A 2 9.28 -34.31 -14.21
C ARG A 2 8.47 -33.12 -13.68
N GLN A 3 7.74 -32.50 -14.60
CA GLN A 3 6.75 -31.46 -14.37
C GLN A 3 5.50 -32.05 -13.71
N GLU A 4 4.92 -31.34 -12.73
CA GLU A 4 3.51 -31.50 -12.37
C GLU A 4 2.76 -30.20 -12.74
N PRO A 5 1.54 -30.29 -13.29
CA PRO A 5 0.75 -29.13 -13.67
C PRO A 5 0.05 -28.49 -12.46
N VAL A 6 0.13 -27.17 -12.38
CA VAL A 6 -0.62 -26.34 -11.42
C VAL A 6 -2.12 -26.48 -11.72
N ARG A 7 -2.89 -26.98 -10.76
CA ARG A 7 -4.36 -27.07 -10.85
C ARG A 7 -5.01 -25.69 -10.66
N ILE A 8 -5.80 -25.33 -11.66
CA ILE A 8 -6.65 -24.14 -11.74
C ILE A 8 -7.96 -24.43 -10.98
N ILE A 9 -8.38 -23.54 -10.08
CA ILE A 9 -9.76 -23.48 -9.59
C ILE A 9 -10.21 -22.02 -9.59
N ASN A 10 -10.95 -21.62 -10.62
CA ASN A 10 -12.13 -20.78 -10.43
C ASN A 10 -12.99 -20.80 -11.70
N SER A 11 -14.26 -21.18 -11.54
CA SER A 11 -15.24 -21.26 -12.62
C SER A 11 -16.46 -20.43 -12.25
N HIS A 12 -16.37 -19.11 -12.43
CA HIS A 12 -17.56 -18.28 -12.57
C HIS A 12 -17.33 -17.30 -13.73
N SER A 13 -18.19 -17.41 -14.75
CA SER A 13 -18.12 -16.58 -15.94
C SER A 13 -18.61 -15.15 -15.63
N PRO A 14 -17.93 -14.10 -16.17
CA PRO A 14 -18.25 -12.68 -15.93
C PRO A 14 -19.69 -12.26 -16.29
N THR A 15 -20.40 -13.07 -17.08
CA THR A 15 -21.77 -12.81 -17.55
C THR A 15 -22.83 -13.04 -16.47
N SER A 16 -22.56 -13.86 -15.45
CA SER A 16 -23.52 -14.18 -14.38
C SER A 16 -23.68 -13.07 -13.33
N VAL A 17 -22.65 -12.23 -13.16
CA VAL A 17 -22.62 -11.10 -12.20
C VAL A 17 -23.44 -9.91 -12.70
N ARG A 18 -23.57 -9.76 -14.02
CA ARG A 18 -24.23 -8.60 -14.66
C ARG A 18 -25.77 -8.66 -14.58
N ARG A 19 -26.38 -9.85 -14.49
CA ARG A 19 -27.84 -10.03 -14.39
C ARG A 19 -28.40 -9.90 -12.98
N LYS A 20 -27.60 -10.15 -11.93
CA LYS A 20 -28.08 -10.08 -10.54
C LYS A 20 -28.20 -8.65 -9.99
N ARG A 21 -27.42 -7.70 -10.52
CA ARG A 21 -27.43 -6.30 -10.06
C ARG A 21 -28.54 -5.42 -10.65
N GLN A 22 -29.24 -5.84 -11.71
CA GLN A 22 -30.31 -5.04 -12.31
C GLN A 22 -31.69 -5.22 -11.65
N THR A 23 -31.85 -6.17 -10.73
CA THR A 23 -33.14 -6.45 -10.07
C THR A 23 -33.26 -5.87 -8.65
N GLN A 24 -32.20 -5.24 -8.12
CA GLN A 24 -32.16 -4.75 -6.73
C GLN A 24 -32.27 -3.22 -6.55
N GLN A 25 -32.53 -2.45 -7.62
CA GLN A 25 -32.69 -0.99 -7.56
C GLN A 25 -34.14 -0.50 -7.76
N ARG A 26 -35.12 -1.08 -7.04
CA ARG A 26 -36.45 -0.48 -6.88
C ARG A 26 -37.06 -0.75 -5.49
N SER A 27 -37.18 0.33 -4.70
CA SER A 27 -38.18 0.65 -3.63
C SER A 27 -37.47 1.31 -2.42
N THR A 28 -37.40 2.64 -2.31
CA THR A 28 -38.36 3.61 -1.69
C THR A 28 -38.81 3.33 -0.25
N CYS A 29 -38.15 4.06 0.68
CA CYS A 29 -38.71 5.01 1.67
C CYS A 29 -39.82 4.56 2.65
N CYS A 30 -39.52 4.62 3.97
CA CYS A 30 -40.51 4.85 5.04
C CYS A 30 -39.83 5.34 6.35
N CYS A 31 -39.59 6.65 6.45
CA CYS A 31 -39.01 7.31 7.64
C CYS A 31 -40.06 7.93 8.60
N CYS A 32 -41.33 7.52 8.56
CA CYS A 32 -42.38 8.18 9.37
C CYS A 32 -43.01 7.32 10.48
N LEU A 33 -42.62 6.06 10.65
CA LEU A 33 -43.25 5.15 11.62
C LEU A 33 -42.50 4.99 12.97
N VAL A 34 -41.26 5.49 13.07
CA VAL A 34 -40.39 5.29 14.25
C VAL A 34 -40.64 6.33 15.36
N VAL A 35 -41.28 7.46 15.06
CA VAL A 35 -41.52 8.53 16.06
C VAL A 35 -42.78 8.28 16.90
N LEU A 36 -43.75 7.51 16.40
CA LEU A 36 -45.00 7.20 17.12
C LEU A 36 -44.85 6.06 18.14
N LEU A 37 -43.94 5.10 17.92
CA LEU A 37 -43.69 4.01 18.88
C LEU A 37 -42.94 4.49 20.14
N SER A 38 -42.08 5.50 20.00
CA SER A 38 -41.26 6.04 21.10
C SER A 38 -42.07 6.82 22.14
N LEU A 39 -43.24 7.36 21.75
CA LEU A 39 -44.14 8.09 22.66
C LEU A 39 -45.03 7.17 23.52
N ILE A 40 -45.26 5.93 23.09
CA ILE A 40 -46.06 4.94 23.84
C ILE A 40 -45.22 4.26 24.92
N ILE A 41 -43.91 4.06 24.68
CA ILE A 41 -42.98 3.47 25.67
C ILE A 41 -42.70 4.45 26.83
N GLY A 42 -42.72 5.77 26.57
CA GLY A 42 -42.57 6.80 27.61
C GLY A 42 -43.74 6.90 28.60
N LEU A 43 -44.94 6.44 28.22
CA LEU A 43 -46.17 6.56 29.04
C LEU A 43 -46.39 5.37 29.99
N VAL A 44 -45.68 4.25 29.80
CA VAL A 44 -45.78 3.06 30.68
C VAL A 44 -44.75 3.11 31.84
N ALA A 45 -43.77 4.01 31.78
CA ALA A 45 -42.69 4.11 32.77
C ALA A 45 -43.01 4.99 34.00
N PHE A 46 -44.20 5.60 34.10
CA PHE A 46 -44.60 6.47 35.22
C PHE A 46 -45.58 5.78 36.16
N ARG A 47 -45.10 4.78 36.92
CA ARG A 47 -45.76 4.33 38.17
C ARG A 47 -44.90 4.76 39.36
N GLY A 48 -45.37 5.80 40.02
CA GLY A 48 -44.71 6.46 41.14
C GLY A 48 -44.64 5.68 42.45
N PRO A 49 -44.22 6.35 43.54
CA PRO A 49 -43.68 5.75 44.77
C PRO A 49 -44.77 5.31 45.78
N VAL A 50 -45.77 4.55 45.31
CA VAL A 50 -46.85 4.00 46.16
C VAL A 50 -46.83 2.46 46.19
N GLY A 51 -45.98 1.81 45.40
CA GLY A 51 -45.83 0.34 45.38
C GLY A 51 -44.89 -0.26 46.44
N THR A 52 -44.11 0.57 47.14
CA THR A 52 -43.03 0.12 48.05
C THR A 52 -43.49 -0.22 49.47
N TRP A 53 -44.77 -0.04 49.81
CA TRP A 53 -45.28 -0.24 51.19
C TRP A 53 -46.15 -1.50 51.40
N LEU A 54 -46.56 -2.22 50.34
CA LEU A 54 -47.40 -3.43 50.45
C LEU A 54 -46.67 -4.77 50.22
N GLY A 55 -45.34 -4.76 50.04
CA GLY A 55 -44.54 -5.98 49.83
C GLY A 55 -43.93 -6.61 51.10
N ALA A 56 -44.17 -6.04 52.29
CA ALA A 56 -43.46 -6.40 53.52
C ALA A 56 -44.06 -7.59 54.30
N LEU A 57 -44.99 -8.34 53.72
CA LEU A 57 -45.59 -9.54 54.33
C LEU A 57 -45.71 -10.67 53.29
N GLY A 58 -44.57 -11.20 52.86
CA GLY A 58 -44.49 -12.42 52.04
C GLY A 58 -43.20 -13.16 52.40
N GLY A 59 -43.34 -14.41 52.84
CA GLY A 59 -42.26 -15.21 53.40
C GLY A 59 -41.03 -15.36 52.51
N LYS A 60 -39.91 -15.75 53.13
CA LYS A 60 -38.61 -16.07 52.51
C LYS A 60 -38.75 -17.12 51.38
N ALA A 61 -39.15 -16.68 50.20
CA ALA A 61 -38.84 -17.36 48.96
C ALA A 61 -37.48 -16.85 48.50
N ARG A 62 -36.50 -17.75 48.43
CA ARG A 62 -35.22 -17.53 47.76
C ARG A 62 -35.57 -17.01 46.35
N LYS A 63 -35.35 -15.72 46.05
CA LYS A 63 -35.48 -15.20 44.68
C LYS A 63 -34.52 -16.04 43.83
N LYS A 64 -35.04 -16.99 43.06
CA LYS A 64 -34.31 -17.52 41.89
C LYS A 64 -33.86 -16.29 41.12
N GLY A 65 -32.56 -16.20 40.83
CA GLY A 65 -32.05 -15.21 39.89
C GLY A 65 -32.78 -15.35 38.55
N PRO A 66 -32.67 -14.37 37.64
CA PRO A 66 -33.21 -14.54 36.30
C PRO A 66 -32.65 -15.84 35.71
N GLU A 67 -33.53 -16.82 35.45
CA GLU A 67 -33.14 -18.06 34.77
C GLU A 67 -32.59 -17.67 33.39
N ALA A 68 -31.40 -18.17 33.06
CA ALA A 68 -30.83 -17.92 31.75
C ALA A 68 -31.66 -18.68 30.71
N THR A 69 -32.20 -17.96 29.73
CA THR A 69 -32.98 -18.56 28.63
C THR A 69 -32.07 -19.20 27.58
N PHE A 70 -30.78 -18.89 27.57
CA PHE A 70 -29.82 -19.40 26.61
C PHE A 70 -28.38 -19.44 27.17
N PRO A 71 -27.62 -20.53 27.00
CA PRO A 71 -26.31 -20.72 27.66
C PRO A 71 -25.16 -19.93 27.04
N LEU A 72 -25.27 -19.46 25.79
CA LEU A 72 -24.14 -18.93 25.02
C LEU A 72 -24.44 -17.54 24.45
N GLY A 73 -23.69 -16.54 24.89
CA GLY A 73 -23.60 -15.23 24.23
C GLY A 73 -22.35 -15.13 23.36
N ILE A 74 -22.40 -14.34 22.29
CA ILE A 74 -21.24 -13.95 21.48
C ILE A 74 -21.33 -12.46 21.13
N ALA A 75 -20.19 -11.77 21.16
CA ALA A 75 -20.08 -10.37 20.77
C ALA A 75 -18.74 -10.07 20.08
N THR A 76 -18.72 -8.95 19.36
CA THR A 76 -17.53 -8.26 18.88
C THR A 76 -17.45 -6.90 19.57
N GLU A 77 -16.26 -6.29 19.65
CA GLU A 77 -16.07 -5.00 20.33
C GLU A 77 -16.77 -3.82 19.64
N GLU A 78 -16.90 -3.89 18.31
CA GLU A 78 -17.44 -2.84 17.46
C GLU A 78 -18.40 -3.46 16.42
N PRO A 79 -19.35 -2.67 15.89
CA PRO A 79 -20.23 -3.12 14.81
C PRO A 79 -19.57 -3.03 13.42
N THR A 80 -18.54 -2.19 13.25
CA THR A 80 -17.88 -1.94 11.97
C THR A 80 -16.35 -1.95 12.13
N TYR A 81 -15.70 -2.66 11.22
CA TYR A 81 -14.25 -2.84 11.17
C TYR A 81 -13.71 -2.53 9.78
N TYR A 82 -12.40 -2.41 9.64
CA TYR A 82 -11.74 -2.20 8.34
C TYR A 82 -10.86 -3.39 7.99
N ARG A 83 -10.30 -3.44 6.77
CA ARG A 83 -9.49 -4.59 6.33
C ARG A 83 -8.19 -4.79 7.09
N TYR A 84 -7.72 -3.75 7.79
CA TYR A 84 -6.62 -3.89 8.74
C TYR A 84 -7.08 -4.33 10.12
N SER A 85 -8.36 -4.45 10.46
CA SER A 85 -8.77 -4.73 11.84
C SER A 85 -8.39 -6.14 12.31
N LEU A 86 -8.05 -6.24 13.60
CA LEU A 86 -7.95 -7.49 14.33
C LEU A 86 -9.15 -7.58 15.27
N ILE A 87 -10.14 -8.39 14.92
CA ILE A 87 -11.45 -8.38 15.59
C ILE A 87 -11.38 -9.27 16.82
N ARG A 88 -11.55 -8.70 18.01
CA ARG A 88 -11.72 -9.51 19.23
C ARG A 88 -13.15 -10.05 19.28
N ILE A 89 -13.26 -11.36 19.32
CA ILE A 89 -14.53 -12.09 19.48
C ILE A 89 -14.56 -12.63 20.89
N THR A 90 -15.62 -12.30 21.64
CA THR A 90 -15.87 -12.80 22.99
C THR A 90 -17.10 -13.68 23.00
N ALA A 91 -17.04 -14.76 23.77
CA ALA A 91 -18.19 -15.60 24.08
C ALA A 91 -18.35 -15.74 25.58
N THR A 92 -19.59 -15.71 26.05
CA THR A 92 -19.94 -15.87 27.46
C THR A 92 -20.80 -17.09 27.63
N LEU A 93 -20.42 -17.95 28.56
CA LEU A 93 -21.13 -19.16 28.93
C LEU A 93 -21.72 -19.03 30.33
N VAL A 94 -22.99 -19.41 30.45
CA VAL A 94 -23.70 -19.46 31.73
C VAL A 94 -24.36 -20.82 31.94
N ASP A 95 -24.57 -21.17 33.21
CA ASP A 95 -25.35 -22.34 33.63
C ASP A 95 -26.87 -22.01 33.60
N PRO A 96 -27.76 -23.00 33.83
CA PRO A 96 -29.20 -22.75 33.84
C PRO A 96 -29.66 -21.71 34.88
N ASN A 97 -28.85 -21.44 35.92
CA ASN A 97 -29.12 -20.42 36.93
C ASN A 97 -28.55 -19.04 36.57
N GLY A 98 -27.91 -18.91 35.39
CA GLY A 98 -27.26 -17.70 34.93
C GLY A 98 -25.87 -17.44 35.51
N ALA A 99 -25.27 -18.40 36.23
CA ALA A 99 -23.92 -18.26 36.77
C ALA A 99 -22.85 -18.59 35.69
N PRO A 100 -21.66 -17.93 35.72
CA PRO A 100 -20.59 -18.22 34.76
C PRO A 100 -20.20 -19.70 34.71
N ALA A 101 -20.22 -20.31 33.53
CA ALA A 101 -19.98 -21.73 33.33
C ALA A 101 -18.70 -22.01 32.52
N ALA A 102 -18.07 -23.15 32.78
CA ALA A 102 -16.96 -23.64 31.96
C ALA A 102 -17.46 -24.72 31.01
N ALA A 103 -17.17 -24.59 29.72
CA ALA A 103 -17.37 -25.69 28.79
C ALA A 103 -16.25 -26.72 28.91
N GLU A 104 -16.62 -28.00 28.74
CA GLU A 104 -15.67 -29.12 28.65
C GLU A 104 -14.74 -28.96 27.43
N ALA A 105 -15.31 -28.50 26.31
CA ALA A 105 -14.57 -28.10 25.12
C ALA A 105 -14.76 -26.60 24.86
N ALA A 106 -13.67 -25.89 24.60
CA ALA A 106 -13.73 -24.45 24.31
C ALA A 106 -14.66 -24.15 23.12
N PRO A 107 -15.45 -23.06 23.17
CA PRO A 107 -16.28 -22.65 22.04
C PRO A 107 -15.45 -22.46 20.77
N VAL A 108 -16.04 -22.86 19.64
CA VAL A 108 -15.44 -22.72 18.31
C VAL A 108 -16.25 -21.71 17.52
N VAL A 109 -15.57 -20.74 16.93
CA VAL A 109 -16.18 -19.71 16.08
C VAL A 109 -15.86 -19.96 14.61
N THR A 110 -16.88 -19.87 13.75
CA THR A 110 -16.74 -19.80 12.29
C THR A 110 -17.31 -18.46 11.83
N VAL A 111 -16.58 -17.74 10.98
CA VAL A 111 -17.05 -16.48 10.40
C VAL A 111 -17.59 -16.73 9.00
N TYR A 112 -18.73 -16.14 8.66
CA TYR A 112 -19.41 -16.29 7.38
C TYR A 112 -19.56 -14.95 6.66
N HIS A 113 -19.50 -14.99 5.32
CA HIS A 113 -19.85 -13.89 4.42
C HIS A 113 -20.66 -14.47 3.27
N ASP A 114 -21.80 -13.87 2.94
CA ASP A 114 -22.76 -14.39 1.94
C ASP A 114 -23.12 -15.88 2.15
N GLY A 115 -23.19 -16.30 3.42
CA GLY A 115 -23.51 -17.69 3.81
C GLY A 115 -22.37 -18.70 3.64
N ALA A 116 -21.21 -18.29 3.12
CA ALA A 116 -20.04 -19.16 3.00
C ALA A 116 -19.06 -18.92 4.16
N PRO A 117 -18.43 -19.98 4.71
CA PRO A 117 -17.40 -19.82 5.73
C PRO A 117 -16.17 -19.12 5.14
N VAL A 118 -15.62 -18.18 5.91
CA VAL A 118 -14.46 -17.37 5.53
C VAL A 118 -13.20 -17.97 6.16
N THR A 119 -12.28 -18.41 5.32
CA THR A 119 -10.92 -18.75 5.76
C THR A 119 -10.12 -17.47 5.94
N THR A 120 -9.66 -17.22 7.15
CA THR A 120 -8.78 -16.09 7.46
C THR A 120 -7.30 -16.47 7.39
N ILE A 121 -6.45 -15.51 7.77
CA ILE A 121 -4.99 -15.54 7.75
C ILE A 121 -4.43 -16.81 8.39
N GLY A 122 -3.40 -17.37 7.77
CA GLY A 122 -2.83 -18.65 8.20
C GLY A 122 -3.77 -19.85 7.99
N ARG A 123 -4.67 -19.76 6.99
CA ARG A 123 -5.67 -20.79 6.62
C ARG A 123 -6.61 -21.20 7.75
N VAL A 124 -6.86 -20.28 8.70
CA VAL A 124 -7.76 -20.54 9.83
C VAL A 124 -9.21 -20.37 9.39
N THR A 125 -10.00 -21.45 9.43
CA THR A 125 -11.46 -21.40 9.15
C THR A 125 -12.29 -21.51 10.43
N LYS A 126 -11.74 -22.13 11.48
CA LYS A 126 -12.38 -22.31 12.78
C LYS A 126 -11.48 -21.77 13.88
N LEU A 127 -11.96 -20.78 14.62
CA LEU A 127 -11.24 -20.13 15.70
C LEU A 127 -11.64 -20.75 17.04
N ARG A 128 -10.68 -21.32 17.77
CA ARG A 128 -10.93 -21.83 19.14
C ARG A 128 -10.75 -20.70 20.13
N LEU A 129 -11.78 -20.39 20.91
CA LEU A 129 -11.70 -19.33 21.92
C LEU A 129 -10.92 -19.81 23.14
N LYS A 130 -10.14 -18.92 23.77
CA LYS A 130 -9.39 -19.22 25.00
C LYS A 130 -10.14 -18.66 26.19
N ARG A 131 -10.24 -19.42 27.27
CA ARG A 131 -10.90 -18.99 28.50
C ARG A 131 -10.15 -17.81 29.13
N THR A 132 -10.87 -16.77 29.56
CA THR A 132 -10.30 -15.63 30.29
C THR A 132 -10.22 -15.92 31.80
N ALA A 133 -9.46 -15.11 32.55
CA ALA A 133 -9.21 -15.33 33.97
C ALA A 133 -10.48 -15.23 34.86
N GLY A 134 -11.55 -14.58 34.37
CA GLY A 134 -12.78 -14.32 35.14
C GLY A 134 -13.75 -15.51 35.29
N GLY A 135 -13.54 -16.60 34.54
CA GLY A 135 -14.50 -17.70 34.45
C GLY A 135 -15.73 -17.36 33.62
N GLY A 136 -16.24 -18.32 32.82
CA GLY A 136 -17.41 -18.10 31.95
C GLY A 136 -17.15 -17.37 30.63
N GLU A 137 -16.12 -16.53 30.55
CA GLU A 137 -15.79 -15.79 29.33
C GLU A 137 -14.65 -16.47 28.55
N TYR A 138 -14.78 -16.44 27.23
CA TYR A 138 -13.81 -16.94 26.28
C TYR A 138 -13.55 -15.87 25.22
N ALA A 139 -12.30 -15.73 24.78
CA ALA A 139 -11.93 -14.75 23.76
C ALA A 139 -10.89 -15.29 22.79
N ALA A 140 -10.93 -14.78 21.57
CA ALA A 140 -9.85 -14.89 20.61
C ALA A 140 -9.93 -13.72 19.63
N TYR A 141 -8.86 -13.54 18.86
CA TYR A 141 -8.81 -12.55 17.80
C TYR A 141 -8.98 -13.23 16.45
N TRP A 142 -9.83 -12.63 15.62
CA TRP A 142 -10.02 -12.99 14.24
C TRP A 142 -9.39 -11.90 13.36
N PRO A 143 -8.24 -12.16 12.71
CA PRO A 143 -7.68 -11.22 11.75
C PRO A 143 -8.62 -11.11 10.56
N VAL A 144 -8.81 -9.92 10.00
CA VAL A 144 -9.58 -9.78 8.75
C VAL A 144 -8.74 -10.30 7.57
N PRO A 145 -9.27 -11.15 6.67
CA PRO A 145 -8.50 -11.69 5.54
C PRO A 145 -7.89 -10.61 4.64
N TRP A 146 -6.79 -10.95 3.96
CA TRP A 146 -6.19 -10.09 2.95
C TRP A 146 -7.22 -9.65 1.90
N ASN A 147 -7.37 -8.34 1.72
CA ASN A 147 -8.37 -7.72 0.83
C ASN A 147 -9.78 -8.33 0.95
N ALA A 148 -10.25 -8.55 2.18
CA ALA A 148 -11.61 -9.02 2.44
C ALA A 148 -12.66 -8.14 1.75
N GLN A 149 -13.70 -8.77 1.20
CA GLN A 149 -14.80 -8.06 0.55
C GLN A 149 -15.57 -7.21 1.58
N PRO A 150 -15.87 -5.94 1.30
CA PRO A 150 -16.71 -5.15 2.18
C PRO A 150 -18.13 -5.71 2.27
N GLY A 151 -18.76 -5.58 3.44
CA GLY A 151 -20.14 -6.00 3.68
C GLY A 151 -20.36 -6.65 5.05
N GLU A 152 -21.52 -7.28 5.21
CA GLU A 152 -21.90 -7.96 6.46
C GLU A 152 -21.18 -9.31 6.60
N TYR A 153 -20.73 -9.58 7.83
CA TYR A 153 -20.13 -10.83 8.26
C TYR A 153 -20.86 -11.33 9.52
N ILE A 154 -20.87 -12.65 9.69
CA ILE A 154 -21.52 -13.30 10.84
C ILE A 154 -20.50 -14.19 11.55
N ALA A 155 -20.16 -13.89 12.79
CA ALA A 155 -19.42 -14.80 13.66
C ALA A 155 -20.40 -15.75 14.37
N GLU A 156 -20.28 -17.04 14.12
CA GLU A 156 -21.10 -18.08 14.73
C GLU A 156 -20.27 -18.88 15.73
N ALA A 157 -20.58 -18.80 17.02
CA ALA A 157 -20.00 -19.63 18.07
C ALA A 157 -20.81 -20.90 18.25
N THR A 158 -20.13 -22.04 18.36
CA THR A 158 -20.72 -23.34 18.65
C THR A 158 -20.03 -23.97 19.86
N VAL A 159 -20.81 -24.51 20.79
CA VAL A 159 -20.34 -25.20 22.00
C VAL A 159 -21.24 -26.37 22.34
N GLU A 160 -20.67 -27.47 22.84
CA GLU A 160 -21.43 -28.60 23.37
C GLU A 160 -21.94 -28.24 24.78
N ILE A 161 -23.22 -28.50 25.05
CA ILE A 161 -23.84 -28.18 26.34
C ILE A 161 -23.83 -29.44 27.22
N PRO A 162 -23.24 -29.37 28.42
CA PRO A 162 -23.39 -30.45 29.39
C PRO A 162 -24.80 -30.43 29.97
N ASN A 163 -25.42 -31.60 30.10
CA ASN A 163 -26.72 -31.79 30.75
C ASN A 163 -27.85 -30.93 30.14
N PRO A 164 -28.15 -31.08 28.82
CA PRO A 164 -29.18 -30.27 28.16
C PRO A 164 -30.53 -30.35 28.86
N GLU A 165 -30.88 -31.46 29.49
CA GLU A 165 -32.13 -31.65 30.24
C GLU A 165 -32.38 -30.64 31.37
N GLN A 166 -31.35 -29.89 31.81
CA GLN A 166 -31.46 -28.86 32.84
C GLN A 166 -31.91 -27.51 32.29
N TRP A 167 -31.98 -27.34 30.97
CA TRP A 167 -32.43 -26.13 30.30
C TRP A 167 -33.93 -26.19 30.00
N GLY A 168 -34.63 -25.07 30.18
CA GLY A 168 -36.03 -24.92 29.78
C GLY A 168 -36.16 -24.83 28.27
N TRP A 169 -36.16 -25.97 27.57
CA TRP A 169 -36.41 -26.03 26.13
C TRP A 169 -37.90 -25.83 25.88
N HIS A 170 -38.27 -24.65 25.41
CA HIS A 170 -39.62 -24.41 24.90
C HIS A 170 -39.65 -24.76 23.41
N PRO A 171 -40.46 -25.73 22.96
CA PRO A 171 -40.74 -25.89 21.54
C PRO A 171 -41.37 -24.60 21.01
N ASP A 172 -41.03 -24.25 19.77
CA ASP A 172 -41.49 -23.05 19.06
C ASP A 172 -43.02 -22.87 19.25
N GLU A 173 -43.48 -21.69 19.70
CA GLU A 173 -44.89 -21.43 20.06
C GLU A 173 -45.89 -21.70 18.91
N ASN A 174 -45.40 -21.85 17.68
CA ASN A 174 -46.20 -22.19 16.49
C ASN A 174 -46.39 -23.71 16.26
N GLN A 175 -45.87 -24.58 17.15
CA GLN A 175 -46.17 -26.01 17.17
C GLN A 175 -46.86 -26.37 18.49
N ALA A 176 -48.16 -26.11 18.58
CA ALA A 176 -48.97 -26.70 19.64
C ALA A 176 -48.94 -28.23 19.49
N PRO A 177 -48.46 -29.00 20.49
CA PRO A 177 -48.64 -30.44 20.48
C PRO A 177 -50.10 -30.71 20.82
N GLU A 178 -50.92 -31.06 19.83
CA GLU A 178 -52.18 -31.73 20.10
C GLU A 178 -51.87 -33.09 20.75
N GLY A 179 -51.98 -33.17 22.08
CA GLY A 179 -52.34 -34.41 22.77
C GLY A 179 -51.24 -35.44 23.05
N SER A 180 -50.06 -35.05 23.54
CA SER A 180 -49.17 -36.02 24.19
C SER A 180 -48.44 -35.47 25.42
N ASP A 181 -48.85 -35.92 26.60
CA ASP A 181 -48.19 -35.75 27.92
C ASP A 181 -46.87 -36.55 28.05
N GLN A 182 -46.23 -36.91 26.94
CA GLN A 182 -44.89 -37.52 26.98
C GLN A 182 -43.85 -36.43 26.77
N ALA A 183 -43.23 -36.00 27.86
CA ALA A 183 -42.01 -35.20 27.82
C ALA A 183 -41.01 -35.87 26.87
N THR A 184 -40.68 -35.20 25.76
CA THR A 184 -39.71 -35.68 24.78
C THR A 184 -38.40 -35.95 25.51
N LYS A 185 -38.00 -37.22 25.66
CA LYS A 185 -36.70 -37.57 26.23
C LYS A 185 -35.62 -37.04 25.28
N ILE A 186 -34.96 -35.95 25.66
CA ILE A 186 -33.79 -35.43 24.97
C ILE A 186 -32.66 -36.44 25.21
N GLY A 187 -32.29 -37.19 24.17
CA GLY A 187 -31.14 -38.09 24.18
C GLY A 187 -30.07 -37.61 23.19
N GLY A 188 -28.80 -37.81 23.52
CA GLY A 188 -27.66 -37.47 22.68
C GLY A 188 -26.92 -36.19 23.09
N LYS A 189 -25.95 -35.76 22.27
CA LYS A 189 -25.18 -34.53 22.49
C LYS A 189 -26.00 -33.32 22.06
N ALA A 190 -26.07 -32.29 22.91
CA ALA A 190 -26.70 -31.02 22.58
C ALA A 190 -25.65 -29.95 22.29
N TRP A 191 -25.97 -29.06 21.35
CA TRP A 191 -25.11 -27.96 20.96
C TRP A 191 -25.86 -26.65 21.07
N CYS A 192 -25.17 -25.60 21.49
CA CYS A 192 -25.66 -24.24 21.42
C CYS A 192 -24.90 -23.44 20.38
N VAL A 193 -25.66 -22.64 19.65
CA VAL A 193 -25.17 -21.79 18.57
C VAL A 193 -25.59 -20.36 18.83
N ALA A 194 -24.63 -19.44 18.87
CA ALA A 194 -24.88 -18.02 19.00
C ALA A 194 -24.23 -17.27 17.84
N ARG A 195 -24.82 -16.16 17.40
CA ARG A 195 -24.35 -15.38 16.26
C ARG A 195 -24.18 -13.90 16.61
N ALA A 196 -23.05 -13.32 16.22
CA ALA A 196 -22.82 -11.88 16.22
C ALA A 196 -22.65 -11.40 14.77
N ARG A 197 -23.25 -10.25 14.44
CA ARG A 197 -23.12 -9.60 13.13
C ARG A 197 -22.17 -8.41 13.25
N PHE A 198 -21.35 -8.21 12.24
CA PHE A 198 -20.50 -7.02 12.11
C PHE A 198 -20.25 -6.73 10.62
N GLU A 199 -19.76 -5.52 10.33
CA GLU A 199 -19.44 -5.08 8.98
C GLU A 199 -17.93 -4.94 8.80
N ILE A 200 -17.42 -5.40 7.64
CA ILE A 200 -16.11 -4.98 7.14
C ILE A 200 -16.35 -3.85 6.14
N ALA A 201 -15.88 -2.65 6.47
CA ALA A 201 -15.96 -1.47 5.62
C ALA A 201 -14.70 -1.32 4.76
N ALA A 202 -14.86 -0.61 3.64
CA ALA A 202 -13.78 -0.04 2.86
C ALA A 202 -13.99 1.46 2.77
N VAL A 203 -12.91 2.24 2.89
CA VAL A 203 -13.01 3.68 2.63
C VAL A 203 -13.25 3.93 1.14
N PRO A 204 -14.03 4.96 0.77
CA PRO A 204 -14.12 5.40 -0.61
C PRO A 204 -12.74 5.75 -1.16
N LEU A 205 -12.51 5.51 -2.45
CA LEU A 205 -11.26 5.86 -3.11
C LEU A 205 -10.98 7.36 -2.88
N PRO A 206 -9.89 7.73 -2.19
CA PRO A 206 -9.63 9.13 -1.88
C PRO A 206 -9.38 9.95 -3.14
N GLU A 207 -9.81 11.20 -3.15
CA GLU A 207 -9.35 12.17 -4.14
C GLU A 207 -7.98 12.72 -3.74
N GLY A 208 -7.19 13.18 -4.71
CA GLY A 208 -5.95 13.91 -4.41
C GLY A 208 -4.74 13.60 -5.28
N LEU A 209 -4.79 12.55 -6.10
CA LEU A 209 -3.78 12.31 -7.13
C LEU A 209 -4.40 12.47 -8.53
N PRO A 210 -4.21 13.63 -9.19
CA PRO A 210 -4.76 13.87 -10.51
C PRO A 210 -4.27 12.85 -11.55
N PRO A 211 -5.11 12.43 -12.51
CA PRO A 211 -4.69 11.51 -13.56
C PRO A 211 -3.56 12.08 -14.43
N GLY A 212 -2.58 11.24 -14.78
CA GLY A 212 -1.40 11.63 -15.57
C GLY A 212 -0.34 12.41 -14.77
N THR A 213 -0.38 12.35 -13.44
CA THR A 213 0.65 12.95 -12.57
C THR A 213 1.98 12.24 -12.75
N CYS A 214 3.06 13.00 -12.94
CA CYS A 214 4.41 12.49 -13.10
C CYS A 214 5.37 13.17 -12.13
N ILE A 215 6.02 12.36 -11.31
CA ILE A 215 6.78 12.81 -10.14
C ILE A 215 8.27 12.52 -10.32
N ALA A 216 9.13 13.47 -9.99
CA ALA A 216 10.56 13.22 -9.76
C ALA A 216 10.84 13.28 -8.26
N THR A 217 11.63 12.35 -7.73
CA THR A 217 12.01 12.35 -6.30
C THR A 217 13.49 12.66 -6.12
N TRP A 218 13.87 13.24 -4.99
CA TRP A 218 15.27 13.44 -4.58
C TRP A 218 15.49 12.82 -3.20
N GLU A 219 16.17 11.66 -3.16
CA GLU A 219 16.42 10.93 -1.92
C GLU A 219 17.67 11.45 -1.19
N GLY A 220 18.61 12.11 -1.88
CA GLY A 220 19.80 12.68 -1.26
C GLY A 220 19.49 13.78 -0.23
N ASP A 221 20.45 14.05 0.66
CA ASP A 221 20.35 15.23 1.53
C ASP A 221 20.41 16.52 0.70
N TYR A 222 19.96 17.62 1.31
CA TYR A 222 20.00 18.93 0.66
C TYR A 222 21.44 19.30 0.27
N MET A 223 21.59 19.74 -0.98
CA MET A 223 22.85 20.24 -1.53
C MET A 223 22.69 21.71 -1.90
N ALA A 224 23.49 22.59 -1.29
CA ALA A 224 23.44 24.02 -1.58
C ALA A 224 23.95 24.39 -2.99
N GLY A 225 24.82 23.56 -3.57
CA GLY A 225 25.31 23.69 -4.94
C GLY A 225 26.26 22.57 -5.35
N SER A 226 27.02 22.82 -6.42
CA SER A 226 27.83 21.80 -7.11
C SER A 226 26.98 20.66 -7.66
N ILE A 227 25.75 20.97 -8.06
CA ILE A 227 24.83 20.02 -8.70
C ILE A 227 25.00 20.19 -10.22
N PRO A 228 25.44 19.15 -10.95
CA PRO A 228 25.48 19.20 -12.40
C PRO A 228 24.07 19.34 -12.96
N SER A 229 23.84 20.31 -13.82
CA SER A 229 22.59 20.49 -14.57
C SER A 229 22.48 19.48 -15.73
N PRO A 230 21.29 19.33 -16.33
CA PRO A 230 21.10 18.43 -17.48
C PRO A 230 22.00 18.71 -18.69
N ASP A 231 22.51 19.93 -18.83
CA ASP A 231 23.49 20.33 -19.86
C ASP A 231 24.96 20.21 -19.40
N GLY A 232 25.19 19.70 -18.19
CA GLY A 232 26.53 19.40 -17.65
C GLY A 232 27.22 20.57 -16.96
N LYS A 233 26.57 21.74 -16.85
CA LYS A 233 27.11 22.88 -16.09
C LYS A 233 26.95 22.65 -14.58
N SER A 234 27.81 23.26 -13.78
CA SER A 234 27.64 23.24 -12.32
C SER A 234 26.64 24.33 -11.91
N GLY A 235 25.63 23.98 -11.10
CA GLY A 235 24.65 24.92 -10.57
C GLY A 235 24.45 24.82 -9.05
N ASP A 236 23.51 25.60 -8.55
CA ASP A 236 23.15 25.66 -7.13
C ASP A 236 22.02 24.65 -6.79
N TRP A 237 21.44 24.76 -5.60
CA TRP A 237 20.32 23.92 -5.18
C TRP A 237 19.11 23.96 -6.13
N ARG A 238 18.93 25.04 -6.92
CA ARG A 238 17.81 25.16 -7.87
C ARG A 238 17.94 24.18 -9.03
N THR A 239 19.15 23.70 -9.30
CA THR A 239 19.40 22.69 -10.32
C THR A 239 18.64 21.39 -10.06
N MET A 240 18.23 21.09 -8.82
CA MET A 240 17.32 19.97 -8.54
C MET A 240 16.00 20.09 -9.33
N LEU A 241 15.48 21.33 -9.46
CA LEU A 241 14.26 21.62 -10.20
C LEU A 241 14.51 21.74 -11.71
N ASP A 242 15.70 22.18 -12.14
CA ASP A 242 16.11 22.13 -13.56
C ASP A 242 16.03 20.68 -14.09
N TRP A 243 16.40 19.69 -13.28
CA TRP A 243 16.22 18.27 -13.61
C TRP A 243 14.75 17.86 -13.68
N CYS A 244 13.90 18.36 -12.78
CA CYS A 244 12.45 18.10 -12.82
C CYS A 244 11.81 18.67 -14.09
N GLU A 245 12.16 19.90 -14.47
CA GLU A 245 11.74 20.53 -15.72
C GLU A 245 12.29 19.77 -16.92
N TYR A 246 13.53 19.30 -16.87
CA TYR A 246 14.12 18.51 -17.94
C TYR A 246 13.36 17.22 -18.20
N VAL A 247 12.99 16.47 -17.16
CA VAL A 247 12.21 15.23 -17.32
C VAL A 247 10.73 15.49 -17.58
N GLY A 248 10.26 16.72 -17.38
CA GLY A 248 8.85 17.09 -17.51
C GLY A 248 7.99 16.55 -16.39
N ALA A 249 8.55 16.43 -15.18
CA ALA A 249 7.77 16.18 -13.97
C ALA A 249 6.88 17.40 -13.66
N ASP A 250 5.65 17.13 -13.23
CA ASP A 250 4.74 18.18 -12.70
C ASP A 250 4.77 18.22 -11.16
N THR A 251 5.45 17.25 -10.54
CA THR A 251 5.59 17.16 -9.09
C THR A 251 7.03 16.81 -8.71
N PHE A 252 7.56 17.46 -7.68
CA PHE A 252 8.85 17.19 -7.07
C PHE A 252 8.66 16.70 -5.63
N TRP A 253 9.19 15.53 -5.29
CA TRP A 253 9.24 15.05 -3.91
C TRP A 253 10.65 15.11 -3.34
N PHE A 254 10.78 15.55 -2.09
CA PHE A 254 12.05 15.66 -1.38
C PHE A 254 12.06 14.91 -0.03
N ARG A 255 13.18 14.24 0.27
CA ARG A 255 13.38 13.50 1.53
C ARG A 255 13.65 14.44 2.70
N ALA A 256 12.59 14.83 3.40
CA ALA A 256 12.66 15.86 4.43
C ALA A 256 13.07 15.30 5.81
N ALA A 257 12.37 14.30 6.31
CA ALA A 257 12.56 13.80 7.69
C ALA A 257 13.35 12.48 7.70
N VAL A 258 14.58 12.51 8.24
CA VAL A 258 15.45 11.33 8.36
C VAL A 258 16.06 11.24 9.75
N THR A 259 15.99 10.08 10.40
CA THR A 259 16.62 9.83 11.70
C THR A 259 18.05 9.31 11.51
N GLN A 260 18.95 10.17 11.05
CA GLN A 260 20.35 9.86 10.81
C GLN A 260 21.25 10.98 11.37
N PRO A 261 22.19 10.69 12.30
CA PRO A 261 23.00 11.73 12.94
C PRO A 261 24.14 12.20 12.03
N HIS A 262 24.34 13.51 11.85
CA HIS A 262 25.48 14.10 11.14
C HIS A 262 26.35 14.92 12.09
N GLY A 263 27.14 14.24 12.92
CA GLY A 263 28.05 14.87 13.89
C GLY A 263 27.41 15.13 15.26
N THR A 264 26.15 15.59 15.29
CA THR A 264 25.41 15.84 16.55
C THR A 264 24.60 14.61 16.98
N VAL A 265 24.48 14.41 18.30
CA VAL A 265 23.56 13.43 18.88
C VAL A 265 22.13 13.97 18.75
N MET A 266 21.22 13.14 18.22
CA MET A 266 19.81 13.45 18.07
C MET A 266 19.04 13.14 19.36
N SER A 267 17.94 13.84 19.61
CA SER A 267 17.08 13.67 20.79
C SER A 267 15.61 13.45 20.37
N PHE A 268 14.72 13.19 21.33
CA PHE A 268 13.29 13.10 21.01
C PHE A 268 12.69 14.44 20.59
N GLU A 269 13.24 15.56 21.07
CA GLU A 269 12.85 16.92 20.66
C GLU A 269 13.31 17.24 19.23
N GLN A 270 14.42 16.62 18.79
CA GLN A 270 14.95 16.75 17.43
C GLN A 270 15.24 15.36 16.82
N PRO A 271 14.18 14.60 16.48
CA PRO A 271 14.31 13.20 16.07
C PRO A 271 14.68 13.04 14.59
N PHE A 272 14.77 14.15 13.86
CA PHE A 272 15.07 14.21 12.43
C PHE A 272 16.22 15.17 12.14
N HIS A 273 16.93 14.91 11.05
CA HIS A 273 18.01 15.76 10.56
C HIS A 273 17.49 17.15 10.17
N SER A 274 17.94 18.20 10.86
CA SER A 274 17.34 19.53 10.74
C SER A 274 17.60 20.18 9.39
N THR A 275 18.77 19.96 8.78
CA THR A 275 19.14 20.60 7.50
C THR A 275 18.13 20.31 6.38
N ASN A 276 17.60 19.09 6.30
CA ASN A 276 16.62 18.75 5.27
C ASN A 276 15.24 19.33 5.60
N LEU A 277 14.87 19.41 6.87
CA LEU A 277 13.58 19.98 7.30
C LEU A 277 13.54 21.51 7.09
N GLU A 278 14.60 22.20 7.46
CA GLU A 278 14.69 23.67 7.39
C GLU A 278 14.61 24.21 5.96
N VAL A 279 15.03 23.42 4.96
CA VAL A 279 15.00 23.85 3.55
C VAL A 279 13.67 23.60 2.85
N VAL A 280 12.75 22.83 3.45
CA VAL A 280 11.47 22.48 2.82
C VAL A 280 10.70 23.71 2.33
N PRO A 281 10.45 24.76 3.14
CA PRO A 281 9.68 25.92 2.67
C PRO A 281 10.31 26.61 1.46
N LYS A 282 11.65 26.67 1.44
CA LYS A 282 12.42 27.29 0.35
C LYS A 282 12.34 26.46 -0.94
N LEU A 283 12.44 25.14 -0.86
CA LEU A 283 12.32 24.25 -2.02
C LEU A 283 10.90 24.27 -2.58
N ALA A 284 9.90 24.23 -1.69
CA ALA A 284 8.48 24.24 -2.03
C ALA A 284 8.08 25.52 -2.78
N ALA A 285 8.43 26.70 -2.25
CA ALA A 285 8.14 27.98 -2.89
C ALA A 285 8.78 28.12 -4.29
N GLU A 286 10.00 27.61 -4.45
CA GLU A 286 10.68 27.63 -5.75
C GLU A 286 10.06 26.65 -6.76
N ALA A 287 9.63 25.46 -6.31
CA ALA A 287 8.90 24.52 -7.16
C ALA A 287 7.60 25.18 -7.66
N HIS A 288 6.84 25.81 -6.78
CA HIS A 288 5.60 26.53 -7.12
C HIS A 288 5.84 27.69 -8.10
N ARG A 289 6.92 28.46 -7.91
CA ARG A 289 7.32 29.52 -8.85
C ARG A 289 7.54 29.00 -10.28
N ARG A 290 7.89 27.72 -10.43
CA ARG A 290 8.11 27.03 -11.70
C ARG A 290 6.89 26.24 -12.18
N GLY A 291 5.77 26.28 -11.45
CA GLY A 291 4.57 25.51 -11.75
C GLY A 291 4.72 24.01 -11.46
N ILE A 292 5.61 23.63 -10.55
CA ILE A 292 5.85 22.25 -10.12
C ILE A 292 5.28 22.10 -8.71
N LYS A 293 4.42 21.10 -8.52
CA LYS A 293 3.91 20.75 -7.19
C LYS A 293 5.01 20.18 -6.30
N PHE A 294 4.93 20.37 -5.00
CA PHE A 294 5.94 19.92 -4.06
C PHE A 294 5.42 18.90 -3.04
N GLY A 295 6.23 17.90 -2.73
CA GLY A 295 5.97 16.96 -1.63
C GLY A 295 7.18 16.73 -0.76
N ALA A 296 6.94 16.47 0.51
CA ALA A 296 7.98 16.12 1.48
C ALA A 296 7.65 14.77 2.13
N TRP A 297 8.64 13.90 2.31
CA TRP A 297 8.42 12.63 3.02
C TRP A 297 9.35 12.40 4.21
N ALA A 298 8.86 11.59 5.14
CA ALA A 298 9.63 11.04 6.24
C ALA A 298 10.10 9.62 5.93
N VAL A 299 11.35 9.32 6.24
CA VAL A 299 11.82 7.94 6.37
C VAL A 299 11.32 7.43 7.71
N ALA A 300 10.23 6.67 7.65
CA ALA A 300 9.31 6.47 8.78
C ALA A 300 9.91 5.60 9.87
N TYR A 301 10.43 4.41 9.59
CA TYR A 301 11.00 3.55 10.63
C TYR A 301 12.47 3.21 10.43
N SER A 302 12.99 3.27 9.20
CA SER A 302 14.43 3.12 9.00
C SER A 302 15.18 4.32 9.57
N THR A 303 16.37 4.06 10.10
CA THR A 303 17.25 5.11 10.62
C THR A 303 18.56 5.21 9.83
N TYR A 304 18.66 4.49 8.69
CA TYR A 304 19.85 4.25 7.87
C TYR A 304 21.10 3.79 8.65
N PRO A 305 21.88 2.86 8.10
CA PRO A 305 23.09 2.44 8.78
C PRO A 305 24.15 3.55 8.65
N LYS A 306 24.94 3.77 9.71
CA LYS A 306 26.31 4.28 9.54
C LYS A 306 27.27 3.16 9.95
N PRO A 307 27.65 2.24 9.04
CA PRO A 307 28.81 1.42 9.27
C PRO A 307 30.03 2.32 9.07
N GLU A 308 30.75 2.65 10.13
CA GLU A 308 32.15 3.06 9.97
C GLU A 308 32.88 1.90 9.29
N LYS A 309 33.46 2.13 8.10
CA LYS A 309 34.21 1.10 7.32
C LYS A 309 35.30 0.40 8.15
N SER A 310 35.75 1.00 9.24
CA SER A 310 36.77 0.48 10.15
C SER A 310 36.23 -0.33 11.34
N ARG A 311 34.90 -0.44 11.54
CA ARG A 311 34.32 -1.07 12.73
C ARG A 311 33.08 -1.91 12.39
N PRO A 312 33.24 -3.18 12.02
CA PRO A 312 32.12 -4.09 11.69
C PRO A 312 31.18 -4.40 12.87
N ASN A 313 31.49 -3.97 14.10
CA ASN A 313 30.67 -4.15 15.31
C ASN A 313 29.96 -2.86 15.77
N PHE A 314 29.76 -1.87 14.90
CA PHE A 314 29.27 -0.55 15.30
C PHE A 314 27.77 -0.55 15.65
N ALA A 315 27.42 0.10 16.76
CA ALA A 315 26.04 0.30 17.20
C ALA A 315 25.27 1.12 16.16
N PHE A 316 24.41 0.46 15.38
CA PHE A 316 23.60 1.06 14.30
C PHE A 316 22.87 2.34 14.70
N ASN A 317 22.52 2.44 15.98
CA ASN A 317 21.70 3.51 16.51
C ASN A 317 22.45 4.48 17.44
N LYS A 318 23.80 4.43 17.45
CA LYS A 318 24.60 5.41 18.20
C LYS A 318 24.28 6.83 17.73
N GLY A 319 24.03 7.72 18.69
CA GLY A 319 23.72 9.13 18.42
C GLY A 319 22.31 9.39 17.91
N LYS A 320 21.43 8.38 17.90
CA LYS A 320 20.00 8.52 17.60
C LYS A 320 19.20 8.63 18.90
N PRO A 321 17.95 9.12 18.86
CA PRO A 321 17.10 9.12 20.04
C PRO A 321 16.89 7.67 20.53
N PRO A 322 16.76 7.44 21.85
CA PRO A 322 16.71 6.11 22.43
C PRO A 322 15.34 5.45 22.25
N TYR A 323 14.94 5.22 21.00
CA TYR A 323 13.75 4.45 20.65
C TYR A 323 13.90 2.98 21.03
N GLU A 324 12.78 2.27 21.08
CA GLU A 324 12.79 0.84 20.94
C GLU A 324 13.12 0.49 19.47
N PHE A 325 14.29 -0.08 19.26
CA PHE A 325 14.72 -0.51 17.93
C PHE A 325 14.39 -1.97 17.68
N THR A 326 14.17 -2.30 16.40
CA THR A 326 13.90 -3.66 15.96
C THR A 326 15.06 -4.59 16.31
N ARG A 327 14.74 -5.81 16.71
CA ARG A 327 15.70 -6.85 17.10
C ARG A 327 15.68 -7.98 16.09
N ASP A 328 16.88 -8.43 15.72
CA ASP A 328 17.12 -9.67 14.99
C ASP A 328 17.65 -10.74 15.95
N ILE A 329 17.47 -12.02 15.61
CA ILE A 329 18.02 -13.14 16.36
C ILE A 329 18.58 -14.19 15.41
N SER A 330 19.86 -14.54 15.63
CA SER A 330 20.48 -15.64 14.91
C SER A 330 19.82 -16.97 15.31
N VAL A 331 19.25 -17.67 14.33
CA VAL A 331 18.62 -18.98 14.54
C VAL A 331 19.65 -20.02 15.01
N GLY A 332 20.90 -19.92 14.54
CA GLY A 332 21.96 -20.88 14.87
C GLY A 332 22.62 -20.63 16.22
N THR A 333 22.94 -19.38 16.54
CA THR A 333 23.70 -19.04 17.76
C THR A 333 22.83 -18.49 18.88
N GLY A 334 21.62 -18.01 18.57
CA GLY A 334 20.76 -17.37 19.56
C GLY A 334 21.14 -15.95 19.94
N VAL A 335 22.17 -15.38 19.30
CA VAL A 335 22.61 -14.01 19.54
C VAL A 335 21.52 -13.07 19.05
N VAL A 336 21.09 -12.17 19.94
CA VAL A 336 20.17 -11.08 19.63
C VAL A 336 20.97 -9.85 19.29
N SER A 337 20.61 -9.17 18.20
CA SER A 337 21.23 -7.93 17.77
C SER A 337 20.19 -6.88 17.43
N GLU A 338 20.46 -5.64 17.80
CA GLU A 338 19.66 -4.50 17.39
C GLU A 338 19.91 -4.17 15.91
N ARG A 339 18.88 -3.64 15.23
CA ARG A 339 18.91 -3.24 13.83
C ARG A 339 18.61 -1.76 13.66
N ASN A 340 18.82 -1.23 12.46
CA ASN A 340 18.65 0.19 12.12
C ASN A 340 17.20 0.58 11.77
N PHE A 341 16.23 -0.02 12.44
CA PHE A 341 14.81 0.33 12.33
C PHE A 341 14.22 0.54 13.72
N ILE A 342 13.29 1.48 13.84
CA ILE A 342 12.48 1.68 15.04
C ILE A 342 11.35 0.63 15.04
N SER A 343 11.01 0.08 16.21
CA SER A 343 9.92 -0.88 16.40
C SER A 343 8.58 -0.25 15.99
N LEU A 344 7.70 -1.03 15.37
CA LEU A 344 6.32 -0.61 15.09
C LEU A 344 5.48 -0.45 16.38
N LEU A 345 5.99 -0.90 17.52
CA LEU A 345 5.36 -0.75 18.84
C LEU A 345 5.76 0.55 19.56
N ASP A 346 6.73 1.30 19.03
CA ASP A 346 7.17 2.55 19.66
C ASP A 346 6.21 3.72 19.36
N GLU A 347 5.31 4.01 20.29
CA GLU A 347 4.31 5.07 20.13
C GLU A 347 4.92 6.47 20.04
N ARG A 348 6.12 6.69 20.58
CA ARG A 348 6.80 8.00 20.45
C ARG A 348 7.12 8.29 19.00
N ARG A 349 7.40 7.25 18.19
CA ARG A 349 7.63 7.41 16.76
C ARG A 349 6.36 7.83 16.02
N VAL A 350 5.19 7.32 16.43
CA VAL A 350 3.89 7.76 15.91
C VAL A 350 3.70 9.26 16.17
N ASP A 351 4.03 9.74 17.37
CA ASP A 351 3.93 11.17 17.70
C ASP A 351 4.88 12.05 16.87
N HIS A 352 6.13 11.64 16.69
CA HIS A 352 7.08 12.38 15.86
C HIS A 352 6.67 12.43 14.37
N LEU A 353 6.11 11.34 13.85
CA LEU A 353 5.59 11.31 12.48
C LEU A 353 4.32 12.15 12.34
N ALA A 354 3.42 12.14 13.33
CA ALA A 354 2.25 13.01 13.36
C ALA A 354 2.65 14.49 13.39
N LYS A 355 3.66 14.84 14.19
CA LYS A 355 4.22 16.20 14.20
C LYS A 355 4.80 16.60 12.85
N PHE A 356 5.59 15.72 12.22
CA PHE A 356 6.11 15.97 10.87
C PHE A 356 4.97 16.24 9.87
N VAL A 357 3.92 15.43 9.88
CA VAL A 357 2.75 15.64 9.00
C VAL A 357 2.09 16.98 9.27
N ALA A 358 1.87 17.34 10.53
CA ALA A 358 1.27 18.63 10.89
C ALA A 358 2.14 19.81 10.43
N ASP A 359 3.46 19.74 10.61
CA ASP A 359 4.41 20.76 10.20
C ASP A 359 4.41 20.94 8.66
N MET A 360 4.41 19.84 7.90
CA MET A 360 4.33 19.89 6.43
C MET A 360 2.95 20.37 5.94
N ASN A 361 1.88 20.01 6.65
CA ASN A 361 0.52 20.45 6.33
C ASN A 361 0.37 21.98 6.48
N ALA A 362 1.10 22.60 7.42
CA ALA A 362 1.05 24.03 7.67
C ALA A 362 1.80 24.89 6.62
N ILE A 363 2.73 24.32 5.84
CA ILE A 363 3.49 25.06 4.82
C ILE A 363 2.63 25.22 3.56
N PRO A 364 2.23 26.44 3.12
CA PRO A 364 1.30 26.60 1.99
C PRO A 364 1.76 25.92 0.70
N ASP A 365 3.06 25.97 0.42
CA ASP A 365 3.63 25.46 -0.83
C ASP A 365 3.94 23.95 -0.83
N VAL A 366 3.63 23.22 0.24
CA VAL A 366 3.68 21.75 0.22
C VAL A 366 2.32 21.25 -0.26
N ASP A 367 2.27 20.45 -1.32
CA ASP A 367 1.03 19.85 -1.84
C ASP A 367 0.81 18.42 -1.35
N PHE A 368 1.89 17.69 -1.10
CA PHE A 368 1.83 16.27 -0.73
C PHE A 368 2.65 16.00 0.55
N ILE A 369 2.21 15.03 1.36
CA ILE A 369 2.97 14.57 2.55
C ILE A 369 3.17 13.05 2.52
N GLY A 370 4.41 12.59 2.61
CA GLY A 370 4.75 11.20 2.32
C GLY A 370 5.45 10.43 3.43
N PHE A 371 5.51 9.11 3.25
CA PHE A 371 6.35 8.23 4.06
C PHE A 371 7.09 7.20 3.21
N ASP A 372 8.29 6.87 3.65
CA ASP A 372 9.08 5.74 3.14
C ASP A 372 9.47 4.83 4.31
N TYR A 373 9.85 3.58 4.04
CA TYR A 373 10.22 2.61 5.07
C TYR A 373 9.17 2.46 6.17
N PHE A 374 7.89 2.47 5.80
CA PHE A 374 6.77 2.25 6.71
C PHE A 374 6.58 0.74 6.97
N ARG A 375 7.58 0.12 7.61
CA ARG A 375 7.72 -1.32 7.86
C ARG A 375 8.83 -1.60 8.88
N THR A 376 8.98 -2.85 9.30
CA THR A 376 10.18 -3.30 10.03
C THR A 376 11.35 -3.58 9.09
N ASP A 377 12.55 -3.75 9.66
CA ASP A 377 13.64 -4.43 8.96
C ASP A 377 13.14 -5.83 8.54
N SER A 378 13.30 -6.17 7.26
CA SER A 378 12.74 -7.39 6.64
C SER A 378 13.66 -7.79 5.48
N PRO A 379 14.01 -9.09 5.33
CA PRO A 379 13.44 -10.25 6.04
C PRO A 379 14.02 -10.50 7.45
N THR A 380 14.94 -9.67 7.91
CA THR A 380 15.58 -9.79 9.22
C THR A 380 15.07 -8.71 10.16
N GLY A 381 14.59 -9.07 11.36
CA GLY A 381 14.21 -8.09 12.39
C GLY A 381 12.71 -8.02 12.68
N GLY A 382 12.36 -7.31 13.76
CA GLY A 382 10.99 -7.20 14.27
C GLY A 382 10.65 -8.22 15.36
N TYR A 383 11.60 -9.06 15.79
CA TYR A 383 11.33 -10.16 16.73
C TYR A 383 11.10 -9.69 18.17
N GLU A 384 11.39 -8.43 18.50
CA GLU A 384 10.92 -7.79 19.73
C GLU A 384 9.39 -7.87 19.88
N MET A 385 8.66 -7.99 18.77
CA MET A 385 7.19 -8.04 18.74
C MET A 385 6.61 -9.46 18.91
N THR A 386 7.46 -10.48 19.14
CA THR A 386 7.08 -11.91 19.18
C THR A 386 5.89 -12.18 20.12
N ASP A 387 5.97 -11.69 21.35
CA ASP A 387 4.96 -12.02 22.36
C ASP A 387 3.62 -11.37 22.04
N ARG A 388 3.65 -10.12 21.52
CA ARG A 388 2.43 -9.44 21.09
C ARG A 388 1.78 -10.17 19.92
N PHE A 389 2.56 -10.47 18.88
CA PHE A 389 2.09 -11.24 17.72
C PHE A 389 1.47 -12.59 18.10
N THR A 390 2.15 -13.40 18.91
CA THR A 390 1.67 -14.74 19.28
C THR A 390 0.50 -14.72 20.27
N SER A 391 0.33 -13.62 21.02
CA SER A 391 -0.86 -13.40 21.86
C SER A 391 -2.10 -12.98 21.06
N GLU A 392 -1.88 -12.28 19.94
CA GLU A 392 -2.92 -11.67 19.11
C GLU A 392 -3.32 -12.54 17.91
N MET A 393 -2.43 -13.41 17.41
CA MET A 393 -2.69 -14.19 16.18
C MET A 393 -3.05 -15.65 16.48
N PRO A 394 -3.95 -16.26 15.69
CA PRO A 394 -4.35 -17.66 15.85
C PRO A 394 -3.32 -18.63 15.25
N VAL A 395 -2.07 -18.56 15.72
CA VAL A 395 -0.96 -19.42 15.26
C VAL A 395 -0.76 -20.63 16.16
N SER A 396 -0.30 -21.73 15.57
CA SER A 396 0.15 -22.90 16.32
C SER A 396 1.48 -22.62 17.00
N LEU A 397 1.53 -22.87 18.31
CA LEU A 397 2.72 -22.67 19.14
C LEU A 397 3.14 -24.02 19.74
N PRO A 398 4.44 -24.21 20.06
CA PRO A 398 4.90 -25.37 20.82
C PRO A 398 4.18 -25.53 22.17
N ASP A 399 4.00 -26.77 22.61
CA ASP A 399 3.29 -27.08 23.87
C ASP A 399 3.94 -26.42 25.10
N ASP A 400 5.26 -26.25 25.10
CA ASP A 400 6.03 -25.62 26.16
C ASP A 400 6.21 -24.10 25.99
N TRP A 401 5.50 -23.45 25.05
CA TRP A 401 5.63 -22.03 24.73
C TRP A 401 5.60 -21.12 25.96
N ALA A 402 4.68 -21.37 26.89
CA ALA A 402 4.53 -20.58 28.11
C ALA A 402 5.76 -20.64 29.04
N ASN A 403 6.56 -21.70 28.95
CA ASN A 403 7.77 -21.92 29.75
C ASN A 403 9.05 -21.52 29.01
N MET A 404 8.96 -21.20 27.71
CA MET A 404 10.11 -20.75 26.93
C MET A 404 10.58 -19.37 27.37
N SER A 405 11.90 -19.16 27.42
CA SER A 405 12.46 -17.80 27.56
C SER A 405 12.12 -16.92 26.36
N ASP A 406 12.14 -15.59 26.55
CA ASP A 406 11.91 -14.61 25.48
C ASP A 406 12.81 -14.88 24.26
N LYS A 407 14.09 -15.19 24.49
CA LYS A 407 15.04 -15.52 23.40
C LYS A 407 14.65 -16.80 22.66
N ALA A 408 14.11 -17.80 23.35
CA ALA A 408 13.66 -19.03 22.73
C ALA A 408 12.40 -18.78 21.88
N ARG A 409 11.45 -17.98 22.38
CA ARG A 409 10.26 -17.55 21.64
C ARG A 409 10.62 -16.75 20.37
N MET A 410 11.51 -15.76 20.50
CA MET A 410 12.02 -15.00 19.35
C MET A 410 12.68 -15.91 18.32
N ARG A 411 13.51 -16.86 18.76
CA ARG A 411 14.19 -17.82 17.87
C ARG A 411 13.20 -18.70 17.12
N HIS A 412 12.11 -19.10 17.78
CA HIS A 412 11.05 -19.87 17.16
C HIS A 412 10.37 -19.08 16.04
N VAL A 413 9.95 -17.83 16.30
CA VAL A 413 9.37 -16.96 15.27
C VAL A 413 10.36 -16.74 14.12
N ALA A 414 11.62 -16.44 14.42
CA ALA A 414 12.66 -16.24 13.42
C ALA A 414 12.92 -17.46 12.54
N ARG A 415 12.79 -18.68 13.11
CA ARG A 415 12.87 -19.92 12.33
C ARG A 415 11.67 -20.03 11.38
N CYS A 416 10.46 -19.83 11.89
CA CYS A 416 9.21 -19.97 11.14
C CYS A 416 9.04 -18.91 10.05
N THR A 417 9.66 -17.73 10.19
CA THR A 417 9.51 -16.60 9.25
C THR A 417 10.75 -16.33 8.42
N GLY A 418 11.92 -16.83 8.85
CA GLY A 418 13.19 -16.78 8.13
C GLY A 418 13.41 -18.04 7.29
N LYS A 419 14.50 -18.77 7.53
CA LYS A 419 14.96 -19.86 6.65
C LYS A 419 13.92 -20.96 6.37
N ASP A 420 13.04 -21.27 7.32
CA ASP A 420 12.04 -22.34 7.18
C ASP A 420 10.64 -21.82 6.81
N TRP A 421 10.50 -20.57 6.34
CA TRP A 421 9.18 -19.98 6.03
C TRP A 421 8.35 -20.82 5.07
N GLN A 422 8.98 -21.47 4.08
CA GLN A 422 8.29 -22.32 3.11
C GLN A 422 7.62 -23.55 3.76
N LYS A 423 8.17 -24.04 4.88
CA LYS A 423 7.59 -25.13 5.67
C LYS A 423 6.52 -24.64 6.65
N ASN A 424 6.48 -23.33 6.89
CA ASN A 424 5.61 -22.67 7.87
C ASN A 424 4.82 -21.54 7.20
N ILE A 425 4.32 -21.78 5.98
CA ILE A 425 3.74 -20.72 5.13
C ILE A 425 2.57 -20.00 5.81
N ASP A 426 1.75 -20.73 6.57
CA ASP A 426 0.62 -20.18 7.30
C ASP A 426 1.06 -19.27 8.46
N PHE A 427 2.16 -19.63 9.14
CA PHE A 427 2.77 -18.80 10.18
C PHE A 427 3.45 -17.55 9.60
N TYR A 428 4.14 -17.72 8.47
CA TYR A 428 4.77 -16.63 7.73
C TYR A 428 3.73 -15.61 7.22
N ASP A 429 2.60 -16.10 6.68
CA ASP A 429 1.46 -15.27 6.27
C ASP A 429 0.87 -14.50 7.45
N ALA A 430 0.65 -15.17 8.59
CA ALA A 430 0.19 -14.53 9.82
C ALA A 430 1.14 -13.44 10.33
N TRP A 431 2.46 -13.69 10.30
CA TRP A 431 3.46 -12.70 10.70
C TRP A 431 3.43 -11.45 9.81
N ASN A 432 3.37 -11.64 8.49
CA ASN A 432 3.32 -10.55 7.53
C ASN A 432 2.03 -9.76 7.62
N TRP A 433 0.90 -10.44 7.78
CA TRP A 433 -0.39 -9.80 8.00
C TRP A 433 -0.38 -8.96 9.26
N TRP A 434 0.12 -9.51 10.36
CA TRP A 434 0.15 -8.81 11.63
C TRP A 434 1.02 -7.55 11.55
N ARG A 435 2.19 -7.62 10.89
CA ARG A 435 3.02 -6.42 10.64
C ARG A 435 2.29 -5.38 9.79
N ALA A 436 1.57 -5.79 8.74
CA ALA A 436 0.77 -4.88 7.90
C ALA A 436 -0.37 -4.21 8.69
N HIS A 437 -1.09 -5.00 9.51
CA HIS A 437 -2.08 -4.50 10.47
C HIS A 437 -1.47 -3.44 11.40
N ARG A 438 -0.34 -3.75 12.04
CA ARG A 438 0.34 -2.80 12.94
C ARG A 438 0.78 -1.53 12.21
N GLY A 439 1.30 -1.65 10.99
CA GLY A 439 1.62 -0.52 10.13
C GLY A 439 0.41 0.37 9.85
N ALA A 440 -0.71 -0.23 9.39
CA ALA A 440 -1.94 0.51 9.11
C ALA A 440 -2.52 1.19 10.36
N MET A 441 -2.48 0.52 11.51
CA MET A 441 -2.90 1.12 12.79
C MET A 441 -2.04 2.32 13.19
N SER A 442 -0.72 2.22 13.05
CA SER A 442 0.20 3.34 13.30
C SER A 442 -0.08 4.50 12.33
N LEU A 443 -0.29 4.21 11.04
CA LEU A 443 -0.65 5.22 10.05
C LEU A 443 -1.96 5.92 10.40
N ARG A 444 -3.01 5.17 10.74
CA ARG A 444 -4.30 5.74 11.17
C ARG A 444 -4.12 6.67 12.36
N SER A 445 -3.34 6.26 13.36
CA SER A 445 -3.04 7.10 14.53
C SER A 445 -2.30 8.39 14.15
N ILE A 446 -1.30 8.30 13.27
CA ILE A 446 -0.58 9.47 12.72
C ILE A 446 -1.56 10.44 12.06
N LEU A 447 -2.40 9.95 11.15
CA LEU A 447 -3.32 10.78 10.37
C LEU A 447 -4.45 11.37 11.24
N GLN A 448 -4.95 10.63 12.23
CA GLN A 448 -5.96 11.13 13.19
C GLN A 448 -5.39 12.24 14.09
N LYS A 449 -4.13 12.12 14.51
CA LYS A 449 -3.44 13.14 15.30
C LYS A 449 -3.13 14.39 14.48
N ALA A 450 -2.61 14.21 13.27
CA ALA A 450 -2.15 15.31 12.41
C ALA A 450 -3.27 16.00 11.61
N LYS A 451 -4.36 15.28 11.33
CA LYS A 451 -5.52 15.74 10.53
C LYS A 451 -5.11 16.48 9.24
N PRO A 452 -4.28 15.85 8.38
CA PRO A 452 -3.82 16.52 7.17
C PRO A 452 -5.00 16.84 6.25
N THR A 453 -4.95 18.03 5.65
CA THR A 453 -5.90 18.46 4.60
C THR A 453 -5.34 18.23 3.20
N LYS A 454 -4.08 17.79 3.12
CA LYS A 454 -3.34 17.55 1.88
C LYS A 454 -3.23 16.05 1.60
N PRO A 455 -3.16 15.65 0.32
CA PRO A 455 -2.94 14.26 -0.07
C PRO A 455 -1.71 13.64 0.61
N THR A 456 -1.86 12.40 1.07
CA THR A 456 -0.80 11.63 1.73
C THR A 456 -0.41 10.38 0.95
N TRP A 457 0.86 10.00 0.98
CA TRP A 457 1.35 8.82 0.26
C TRP A 457 2.38 7.97 1.00
N ILE A 458 2.50 6.71 0.61
CA ILE A 458 3.53 5.78 1.13
C ILE A 458 4.23 5.08 -0.03
N PHE A 459 5.56 4.99 0.04
CA PHE A 459 6.33 4.08 -0.79
C PHE A 459 6.14 2.63 -0.31
N VAL A 460 5.74 1.76 -1.23
CA VAL A 460 5.48 0.34 -0.95
C VAL A 460 6.46 -0.50 -1.77
N LEU A 461 7.06 -1.51 -1.15
CA LEU A 461 7.87 -2.48 -1.89
C LEU A 461 6.95 -3.31 -2.79
N SER A 462 7.30 -3.43 -4.07
CA SER A 462 6.39 -3.98 -5.07
C SER A 462 6.23 -5.50 -5.01
N TRP A 463 7.17 -6.22 -4.42
CA TRP A 463 7.14 -7.68 -4.38
C TRP A 463 5.95 -8.20 -3.56
N GLU A 464 5.13 -9.08 -4.18
CA GLU A 464 3.82 -9.51 -3.66
C GLU A 464 3.04 -8.34 -3.05
N HIS A 465 2.89 -7.24 -3.80
CA HIS A 465 2.21 -6.02 -3.39
C HIS A 465 2.53 -5.53 -1.96
N GLY A 466 3.76 -5.76 -1.49
CA GLY A 466 4.26 -5.35 -0.18
C GLY A 466 4.07 -6.37 0.95
N LYS A 467 3.31 -7.46 0.77
CA LYS A 467 2.97 -8.40 1.87
C LYS A 467 4.20 -9.00 2.52
N GLN A 468 5.20 -9.41 1.75
CA GLN A 468 6.45 -9.98 2.31
C GLN A 468 7.22 -9.03 3.24
N HIS A 469 6.93 -7.74 3.16
CA HIS A 469 7.54 -6.69 3.96
C HIS A 469 6.63 -6.17 5.07
N GLY A 470 5.49 -6.82 5.31
CA GLY A 470 4.50 -6.38 6.28
C GLY A 470 3.84 -5.06 5.88
N GLN A 471 3.58 -4.88 4.58
CA GLN A 471 2.87 -3.74 4.02
C GLN A 471 1.64 -4.23 3.25
N ASP A 472 0.61 -3.41 3.21
CA ASP A 472 -0.56 -3.70 2.38
C ASP A 472 -1.22 -2.41 1.87
N PRO A 473 -1.36 -2.24 0.53
CA PRO A 473 -1.86 -1.01 -0.05
C PRO A 473 -3.33 -0.74 0.30
N VAL A 474 -4.10 -1.80 0.50
CA VAL A 474 -5.52 -1.72 0.80
C VAL A 474 -5.75 -1.31 2.25
N MET A 475 -5.02 -1.91 3.18
CA MET A 475 -5.01 -1.53 4.60
C MET A 475 -4.53 -0.09 4.81
N PHE A 476 -3.50 0.34 4.09
CA PHE A 476 -3.06 1.74 4.16
C PHE A 476 -4.13 2.71 3.64
N THR A 477 -4.82 2.35 2.55
CA THR A 477 -5.94 3.15 2.03
C THR A 477 -7.04 3.26 3.09
N ASP A 478 -7.47 2.15 3.69
CA ASP A 478 -8.46 2.16 4.78
C ASP A 478 -8.01 2.94 6.03
N ALA A 479 -6.70 3.02 6.27
CA ALA A 479 -6.15 3.81 7.36
C ALA A 479 -6.19 5.33 7.09
N GLY A 480 -6.56 5.75 5.88
CA GLY A 480 -6.72 7.14 5.45
C GLY A 480 -5.70 7.63 4.43
N LEU A 481 -4.87 6.75 3.86
CA LEU A 481 -3.87 7.14 2.87
C LEU A 481 -4.51 7.50 1.54
N THR A 482 -4.04 8.56 0.88
CA THR A 482 -4.61 9.00 -0.41
C THR A 482 -4.19 8.11 -1.58
N PHE A 483 -2.92 7.71 -1.64
CA PHE A 483 -2.38 6.84 -2.70
C PHE A 483 -1.09 6.13 -2.27
N VAL A 484 -0.72 5.07 -2.99
CA VAL A 484 0.53 4.33 -2.77
C VAL A 484 1.48 4.50 -3.96
N ALA A 485 2.78 4.39 -3.68
CA ALA A 485 3.85 4.51 -4.66
C ALA A 485 4.69 3.22 -4.72
N PRO A 486 4.30 2.20 -5.52
CA PRO A 486 5.04 0.96 -5.66
C PRO A 486 6.41 1.17 -6.31
N MET A 487 7.46 0.63 -5.68
CA MET A 487 8.84 0.72 -6.16
C MET A 487 9.20 -0.48 -7.04
N LEU A 488 9.52 -0.26 -8.32
CA LEU A 488 9.74 -1.28 -9.35
C LEU A 488 11.21 -1.70 -9.53
N TYR A 489 12.12 -1.09 -8.77
CA TYR A 489 13.53 -1.48 -8.71
C TYR A 489 13.76 -2.63 -7.72
N GLN A 490 14.99 -3.17 -7.70
CA GLN A 490 15.36 -4.39 -6.93
C GLN A 490 14.60 -5.65 -7.37
N VAL A 491 13.99 -5.61 -8.55
CA VAL A 491 13.36 -6.74 -9.22
C VAL A 491 14.37 -7.35 -10.19
N ASN A 492 14.80 -8.58 -9.90
CA ASN A 492 15.88 -9.26 -10.62
C ASN A 492 15.42 -9.83 -11.97
N GLY A 493 15.20 -8.93 -12.92
CA GLY A 493 14.94 -9.24 -14.33
C GLY A 493 13.49 -9.30 -14.72
N ARG A 494 13.27 -9.47 -16.03
CA ARG A 494 11.96 -9.31 -16.64
C ARG A 494 10.92 -10.31 -16.12
N GLN A 495 11.28 -11.58 -15.99
CA GLN A 495 10.36 -12.60 -15.47
C GLN A 495 9.89 -12.29 -14.04
N MET A 496 10.79 -11.79 -13.19
CA MET A 496 10.45 -11.39 -11.83
C MET A 496 9.55 -10.14 -11.84
N PHE A 497 9.78 -9.21 -12.77
CA PHE A 497 8.93 -8.05 -12.97
C PHE A 497 7.53 -8.42 -13.45
N ASP A 498 7.40 -9.32 -14.41
CA ASP A 498 6.10 -9.83 -14.89
C ASP A 498 5.34 -10.55 -13.75
N THR A 499 6.05 -11.19 -12.82
CA THR A 499 5.46 -11.79 -11.61
C THR A 499 4.92 -10.72 -10.66
N VAL A 500 5.65 -9.61 -10.49
CA VAL A 500 5.21 -8.46 -9.68
C VAL A 500 3.94 -7.87 -10.29
N THR A 501 3.92 -7.56 -11.58
CA THR A 501 2.76 -6.90 -12.21
C THR A 501 1.51 -7.76 -12.08
N LYS A 502 1.65 -9.06 -12.37
CA LYS A 502 0.57 -10.05 -12.17
C LYS A 502 0.07 -10.09 -10.72
N ALA A 503 0.96 -10.14 -9.74
CA ALA A 503 0.58 -10.23 -8.33
C ALA A 503 -0.26 -9.02 -7.87
N TRP A 504 0.09 -7.81 -8.31
CA TRP A 504 -0.72 -6.62 -8.03
C TRP A 504 -2.09 -6.67 -8.71
N ASN A 505 -2.11 -7.02 -10.00
CA ASN A 505 -3.32 -7.10 -10.81
C ASN A 505 -4.35 -8.08 -10.21
N GLU A 506 -3.89 -9.27 -9.80
CA GLU A 506 -4.74 -10.31 -9.22
C GLU A 506 -5.22 -9.98 -7.79
N TYR A 507 -4.46 -9.16 -7.06
CA TYR A 507 -4.79 -8.82 -5.67
C TYR A 507 -5.84 -7.73 -5.54
N LEU A 508 -5.82 -6.74 -6.43
CA LEU A 508 -6.66 -5.55 -6.34
C LEU A 508 -8.02 -5.74 -7.06
N TYR A 509 -8.97 -4.88 -6.73
CA TYR A 509 -10.12 -4.60 -7.59
C TYR A 509 -9.92 -3.28 -8.33
N ALA A 510 -10.60 -3.10 -9.46
CA ALA A 510 -10.52 -1.87 -10.24
C ALA A 510 -11.00 -0.67 -9.40
N ASN A 511 -10.28 0.46 -9.48
CA ASN A 511 -10.50 1.69 -8.72
C ASN A 511 -10.51 1.50 -7.18
N GLN A 512 -9.79 0.50 -6.67
CA GLN A 512 -9.73 0.24 -5.23
C GLN A 512 -8.69 1.09 -4.50
N VAL A 513 -7.56 1.37 -5.15
CA VAL A 513 -6.43 2.12 -4.58
C VAL A 513 -5.86 3.04 -5.65
N ASN A 514 -5.53 4.28 -5.29
CA ASN A 514 -4.79 5.15 -6.20
C ASN A 514 -3.31 4.74 -6.19
N ILE A 515 -2.74 4.53 -7.37
CA ILE A 515 -1.37 4.03 -7.52
C ILE A 515 -0.55 4.99 -8.39
N ALA A 516 0.70 5.20 -8.02
CA ALA A 516 1.73 5.81 -8.87
C ALA A 516 3.02 4.97 -8.78
N PRO A 517 3.26 4.01 -9.68
CA PRO A 517 4.44 3.19 -9.62
C PRO A 517 5.67 3.92 -10.17
N GLY A 518 6.85 3.49 -9.78
CA GLY A 518 8.07 4.15 -10.22
C GLY A 518 9.31 3.30 -10.05
N ASP A 519 10.35 3.68 -10.77
CA ASP A 519 11.61 2.94 -10.86
C ASP A 519 12.80 3.86 -10.56
N GLN A 520 13.98 3.29 -10.30
CA GLN A 520 15.19 4.00 -9.92
C GLN A 520 16.30 3.84 -10.96
N VAL A 521 17.12 4.88 -11.10
CA VAL A 521 18.34 4.83 -11.92
C VAL A 521 19.37 3.91 -11.27
N ASP A 522 19.45 2.67 -11.74
CA ASP A 522 20.45 1.71 -11.29
C ASP A 522 20.74 0.59 -12.31
N PHE A 523 21.90 0.68 -12.95
CA PHE A 523 22.40 -0.29 -13.91
C PHE A 523 22.51 -1.71 -13.34
N VAL A 524 22.81 -1.87 -12.05
CA VAL A 524 22.95 -3.21 -11.44
C VAL A 524 21.57 -3.86 -11.28
N TRP A 525 20.57 -3.11 -10.81
CA TRP A 525 19.21 -3.62 -10.69
C TRP A 525 18.54 -3.87 -12.04
N HIS A 526 19.00 -3.17 -13.08
CA HIS A 526 18.66 -3.43 -14.48
C HIS A 526 19.65 -4.42 -15.13
N GLN A 527 20.18 -5.35 -14.33
CA GLN A 527 20.95 -6.53 -14.74
C GLN A 527 22.19 -6.25 -15.59
N LYS A 528 22.73 -5.04 -15.49
CA LYS A 528 23.88 -4.57 -16.27
C LYS A 528 23.64 -4.68 -17.79
N MET A 529 22.39 -4.52 -18.24
CA MET A 529 22.02 -4.65 -19.65
C MET A 529 22.67 -3.59 -20.55
N ILE A 530 23.47 -4.03 -21.53
CA ILE A 530 24.22 -3.17 -22.46
C ILE A 530 23.44 -2.95 -23.80
N GLY A 531 22.28 -3.61 -23.98
CA GLY A 531 21.59 -3.72 -25.27
C GLY A 531 22.06 -4.95 -26.06
N PRO A 532 21.45 -5.34 -27.19
CA PRO A 532 21.23 -6.74 -27.46
C PRO A 532 22.54 -7.50 -27.70
N THR A 533 22.93 -8.29 -26.70
CA THR A 533 23.67 -9.52 -26.92
C THR A 533 22.66 -10.61 -27.30
N ALA A 534 23.10 -11.78 -27.77
CA ALA A 534 22.20 -12.83 -28.29
C ALA A 534 21.08 -13.31 -27.32
N GLY A 535 21.02 -12.83 -26.07
CA GLY A 535 19.95 -13.10 -25.11
C GLY A 535 19.13 -11.89 -24.61
N ASP A 536 19.62 -10.65 -24.77
CA ASP A 536 18.93 -9.45 -24.25
C ASP A 536 18.32 -8.66 -25.40
N LYS A 537 17.07 -8.18 -25.29
CA LYS A 537 16.46 -7.33 -26.33
C LYS A 537 16.65 -5.82 -26.08
N HIS A 538 16.86 -5.42 -24.82
CA HIS A 538 16.79 -4.04 -24.34
C HIS A 538 18.08 -3.62 -23.62
N SER A 539 18.40 -2.32 -23.61
CA SER A 539 19.36 -1.72 -22.69
C SER A 539 18.77 -1.56 -21.28
N ALA A 540 19.61 -1.33 -20.28
CA ALA A 540 19.16 -1.03 -18.92
C ALA A 540 18.25 0.21 -18.84
N VAL A 541 18.48 1.20 -19.70
CA VAL A 541 17.67 2.43 -19.79
C VAL A 541 16.32 2.16 -20.45
N GLU A 542 16.27 1.30 -21.47
CA GLU A 542 15.02 0.83 -22.08
C GLU A 542 14.19 0.03 -21.08
N GLU A 543 14.81 -0.91 -20.34
CA GLU A 543 14.12 -1.70 -19.31
C GLU A 543 13.55 -0.82 -18.19
N PHE A 544 14.28 0.22 -17.75
CA PHE A 544 13.78 1.21 -16.79
C PHE A 544 12.53 1.94 -17.30
N SER A 545 12.55 2.40 -18.55
CA SER A 545 11.40 3.07 -19.16
C SER A 545 10.20 2.12 -19.27
N ASP A 546 10.46 0.91 -19.74
CA ASP A 546 9.45 -0.13 -19.93
C ASP A 546 8.77 -0.50 -18.61
N ARG A 547 9.53 -0.66 -17.53
CA ARG A 547 8.97 -0.99 -16.21
C ARG A 547 8.02 0.07 -15.71
N ILE A 548 8.36 1.35 -15.86
CA ILE A 548 7.46 2.46 -15.50
C ILE A 548 6.17 2.40 -16.30
N VAL A 549 6.27 2.24 -17.63
CA VAL A 549 5.10 2.23 -18.52
C VAL A 549 4.21 1.00 -18.29
N ILE A 550 4.81 -0.17 -18.13
CA ILE A 550 4.09 -1.43 -17.88
C ILE A 550 3.47 -1.38 -16.48
N GLY A 551 4.20 -0.98 -15.45
CA GLY A 551 3.65 -0.85 -14.11
C GLY A 551 2.45 0.10 -14.08
N HIS A 552 2.51 1.21 -14.81
CA HIS A 552 1.37 2.12 -14.94
C HIS A 552 0.15 1.49 -15.64
N ARG A 553 0.35 0.55 -16.56
CA ARG A 553 -0.73 -0.09 -17.34
C ARG A 553 -1.28 -1.38 -16.72
N GLU A 554 -0.47 -2.10 -15.95
CA GLU A 554 -0.76 -3.50 -15.62
C GLU A 554 -0.92 -3.77 -14.11
N LEU A 555 -0.53 -2.85 -13.21
CA LEU A 555 -0.72 -3.07 -11.78
C LEU A 555 -2.19 -3.04 -11.33
N GLU A 556 -3.07 -2.41 -12.11
CA GLU A 556 -4.50 -2.33 -11.82
C GLU A 556 -5.28 -3.26 -12.78
N PRO A 557 -6.28 -4.02 -12.29
CA PRO A 557 -7.05 -4.93 -13.14
C PRO A 557 -8.04 -4.20 -14.08
N GLY A 558 -8.42 -4.91 -15.15
CA GLY A 558 -9.39 -4.44 -16.15
C GLY A 558 -8.77 -3.45 -17.15
N ASP A 559 -9.58 -2.49 -17.61
CA ASP A 559 -9.12 -1.39 -18.46
C ASP A 559 -8.50 -0.23 -17.64
N GLY A 560 -8.27 -0.44 -16.34
CA GLY A 560 -7.71 0.55 -15.43
C GLY A 560 -6.24 0.82 -15.73
N VAL A 561 -5.84 2.09 -15.61
CA VAL A 561 -4.43 2.51 -15.58
C VAL A 561 -4.19 3.25 -14.28
N THR A 562 -2.99 3.12 -13.71
CA THR A 562 -2.66 3.79 -12.45
C THR A 562 -2.74 5.31 -12.61
N ARG A 563 -2.96 6.06 -11.54
CA ARG A 563 -3.19 7.52 -11.61
C ARG A 563 -1.98 8.32 -12.11
N GLY A 564 -0.77 7.84 -11.85
CA GLY A 564 0.46 8.52 -12.25
C GLY A 564 1.64 7.57 -12.27
N ALA A 565 2.85 8.13 -12.31
CA ALA A 565 4.10 7.40 -12.17
C ALA A 565 5.21 8.30 -11.59
N PHE A 566 6.29 7.70 -11.08
CA PHE A 566 7.45 8.45 -10.60
C PHE A 566 8.79 7.93 -11.11
N MET A 567 9.76 8.85 -11.20
CA MET A 567 11.18 8.56 -11.31
C MET A 567 11.80 8.71 -9.93
N HIS A 568 12.30 7.61 -9.38
CA HIS A 568 12.90 7.61 -8.07
C HIS A 568 14.35 8.08 -8.11
N ASP A 569 14.64 9.04 -7.22
CA ASP A 569 15.97 9.55 -6.89
C ASP A 569 16.72 10.12 -8.09
N ILE A 570 16.18 11.20 -8.66
CA ILE A 570 16.78 11.94 -9.78
C ILE A 570 18.18 12.49 -9.46
N SER A 571 18.54 12.56 -8.17
CA SER A 571 19.92 12.83 -7.74
C SER A 571 20.92 11.85 -8.33
N ARG A 572 20.49 10.64 -8.71
CA ARG A 572 21.31 9.63 -9.39
C ARG A 572 21.65 9.93 -10.82
N CYS A 573 20.84 10.73 -11.50
CA CYS A 573 21.21 11.32 -12.77
C CYS A 573 22.26 12.40 -12.58
N ALA A 574 22.01 13.29 -11.62
CA ALA A 574 22.74 14.54 -11.41
C ALA A 574 24.13 14.35 -10.79
N VAL A 575 24.21 13.66 -9.64
CA VAL A 575 25.38 13.71 -8.75
C VAL A 575 26.08 12.36 -8.67
N SER A 576 25.38 11.30 -8.29
CA SER A 576 26.00 10.01 -8.00
C SER A 576 25.05 8.84 -8.29
N GLY A 577 25.47 7.86 -9.07
CA GLY A 577 24.59 6.74 -9.39
C GLY A 577 25.32 5.58 -10.05
N SER A 578 24.82 4.38 -9.83
CA SER A 578 25.20 3.17 -10.56
C SER A 578 24.63 3.26 -11.97
N ARG A 579 25.20 4.09 -12.84
CA ARG A 579 24.61 4.38 -14.17
C ARG A 579 25.09 3.47 -15.29
N GLY A 580 26.12 2.65 -15.02
CA GLY A 580 26.75 1.82 -16.04
C GLY A 580 27.39 2.66 -17.15
N PRO A 581 27.37 2.20 -18.42
CA PRO A 581 27.93 2.94 -19.55
C PRO A 581 27.03 4.09 -20.02
N TYR A 582 25.84 4.27 -19.43
CA TYR A 582 24.88 5.29 -19.83
C TYR A 582 25.00 6.56 -18.96
N PRO A 583 25.02 7.75 -19.55
CA PRO A 583 25.06 9.01 -18.80
C PRO A 583 23.72 9.32 -18.13
N GLY A 584 23.74 10.10 -17.05
CA GLY A 584 22.52 10.45 -16.29
C GLY A 584 21.44 11.13 -17.14
N LYS A 585 21.84 11.92 -18.13
CA LYS A 585 20.94 12.56 -19.10
C LYS A 585 20.13 11.56 -19.92
N GLU A 586 20.70 10.40 -20.23
CA GLU A 586 20.04 9.34 -20.99
C GLU A 586 18.93 8.69 -20.15
N TRP A 587 19.21 8.35 -18.89
CA TRP A 587 18.22 7.88 -17.91
C TRP A 587 17.08 8.88 -17.68
N ALA A 588 17.41 10.16 -17.52
CA ALA A 588 16.42 11.22 -17.35
C ALA A 588 15.52 11.39 -18.59
N THR A 589 16.10 11.19 -19.79
CA THR A 589 15.34 11.26 -21.05
C THR A 589 14.39 10.07 -21.21
N ALA A 590 14.79 8.88 -20.73
CA ALA A 590 13.90 7.71 -20.66
C ALA A 590 12.74 7.93 -19.67
N ALA A 591 12.99 8.58 -18.52
CA ALA A 591 11.91 8.98 -17.61
C ALA A 591 10.94 9.97 -18.29
N ALA A 592 11.46 10.96 -19.01
CA ALA A 592 10.64 11.92 -19.76
C ALA A 592 9.76 11.24 -20.84
N ALA A 593 10.30 10.23 -21.50
CA ALA A 593 9.55 9.42 -22.47
C ALA A 593 8.46 8.59 -21.78
N SER A 594 8.76 8.02 -20.61
CA SER A 594 7.79 7.27 -19.80
C SER A 594 6.64 8.17 -19.33
N PHE A 595 6.93 9.38 -18.86
CA PHE A 595 5.92 10.38 -18.47
C PHE A 595 5.02 10.80 -19.62
N THR A 596 5.58 10.86 -20.84
CA THR A 596 4.79 11.09 -22.05
C THR A 596 3.78 9.97 -22.26
N GLN A 597 4.18 8.71 -22.11
CA GLN A 597 3.25 7.56 -22.23
C GLN A 597 2.18 7.55 -21.14
N VAL A 598 2.55 7.85 -19.89
CA VAL A 598 1.60 7.96 -18.76
C VAL A 598 0.51 9.00 -19.06
N ARG A 599 0.89 10.17 -19.57
CA ARG A 599 -0.06 11.24 -19.91
C ARG A 599 -0.86 10.95 -21.18
N ASN A 600 -0.29 10.22 -22.13
CA ASN A 600 -1.02 9.75 -23.32
C ASN A 600 -2.10 8.73 -22.96
N ASN A 601 -1.82 7.80 -22.05
CA ASN A 601 -2.80 6.81 -21.57
C ASN A 601 -4.02 7.49 -20.93
N TRP A 602 -3.78 8.56 -20.16
CA TRP A 602 -4.85 9.37 -19.58
C TRP A 602 -5.44 10.43 -20.52
N ARG A 603 -4.83 10.67 -21.69
CA ARG A 603 -5.22 11.69 -22.67
C ARG A 603 -5.36 13.10 -22.06
N VAL A 604 -4.48 13.44 -21.13
CA VAL A 604 -4.53 14.72 -20.39
C VAL A 604 -3.88 15.88 -21.13
N TYR A 605 -3.22 15.61 -22.27
CA TYR A 605 -2.68 16.62 -23.17
C TYR A 605 -3.52 16.81 -24.42
N PRO A 606 -3.51 18.02 -25.02
CA PRO A 606 -4.18 18.28 -26.29
C PRO A 606 -3.46 17.64 -27.48
N LEU A 607 -2.21 17.20 -27.30
CA LEU A 607 -1.42 16.50 -28.31
C LEU A 607 -1.11 15.08 -27.83
N VAL A 608 -1.08 14.12 -28.74
CA VAL A 608 -0.46 12.80 -28.55
C VAL A 608 0.72 12.70 -29.49
N VAL A 609 1.90 12.42 -28.93
CA VAL A 609 3.16 12.29 -29.68
C VAL A 609 3.68 10.86 -29.63
N ALA A 610 4.10 10.34 -30.79
CA ALA A 610 4.74 9.03 -30.90
C ALA A 610 5.94 9.09 -31.86
N MET A 611 6.98 8.29 -31.60
CA MET A 611 8.03 8.02 -32.58
C MET A 611 7.68 6.72 -33.32
N ASP A 612 7.03 6.85 -34.47
CA ASP A 612 6.52 5.70 -35.22
C ASP A 612 7.66 4.82 -35.72
N LYS A 613 8.70 5.45 -36.29
CA LYS A 613 9.82 4.76 -36.92
C LYS A 613 11.15 5.43 -36.60
N LEU A 614 12.21 4.62 -36.49
CA LEU A 614 13.60 5.07 -36.48
C LEU A 614 14.37 4.22 -37.47
N THR A 615 14.83 4.82 -38.56
CA THR A 615 15.48 4.12 -39.68
C THR A 615 16.88 4.65 -39.88
N ARG A 616 17.86 3.76 -40.06
CA ARG A 616 19.17 4.15 -40.60
C ARG A 616 19.04 4.34 -42.10
N THR A 617 19.50 5.47 -42.61
CA THR A 617 19.41 5.80 -44.03
C THR A 617 20.70 5.40 -44.75
N GLU A 618 21.85 5.95 -44.35
CA GLU A 618 23.17 5.58 -44.88
C GLU A 618 24.29 5.88 -43.87
N GLY A 619 25.30 5.01 -43.76
CA GLY A 619 26.44 5.24 -42.86
C GLY A 619 26.00 5.55 -41.43
N SER A 620 26.42 6.68 -40.87
CA SER A 620 26.01 7.13 -39.53
C SER A 620 24.67 7.90 -39.48
N ALA A 621 24.02 8.15 -40.62
CA ALA A 621 22.78 8.92 -40.67
C ALA A 621 21.54 8.09 -40.30
N PHE A 622 20.55 8.78 -39.73
CA PHE A 622 19.25 8.20 -39.41
C PHE A 622 18.12 9.21 -39.60
N THR A 623 16.90 8.69 -39.72
CA THR A 623 15.65 9.44 -39.77
C THR A 623 14.68 8.88 -38.73
N ALA A 624 14.21 9.75 -37.82
CA ALA A 624 13.13 9.47 -36.88
C ALA A 624 11.82 10.05 -37.43
N THR A 625 10.82 9.20 -37.63
CA THR A 625 9.46 9.60 -38.03
C THR A 625 8.63 9.78 -36.78
N VAL A 626 8.16 11.00 -36.55
CA VAL A 626 7.38 11.41 -35.37
C VAL A 626 5.99 11.82 -35.80
N SER A 627 4.96 11.17 -35.25
CA SER A 627 3.58 11.58 -35.39
C SER A 627 3.14 12.45 -34.22
N ILE A 628 2.39 13.50 -34.55
CA ILE A 628 1.77 14.42 -33.60
C ILE A 628 0.29 14.51 -33.96
N LYS A 629 -0.57 14.02 -33.08
CA LYS A 629 -2.03 14.08 -33.24
C LYS A 629 -2.62 15.13 -32.32
N ASN A 630 -3.42 16.03 -32.85
CA ASN A 630 -4.23 16.96 -32.07
C ASN A 630 -5.50 16.26 -31.59
N LEU A 631 -5.68 16.18 -30.27
CA LEU A 631 -6.89 15.67 -29.65
C LEU A 631 -7.94 16.76 -29.38
N SER A 632 -7.59 18.03 -29.52
CA SER A 632 -8.52 19.14 -29.27
C SER A 632 -9.36 19.50 -30.50
N ASP A 633 -10.44 20.23 -30.25
CA ASP A 633 -11.27 20.88 -31.27
C ASP A 633 -10.73 22.26 -31.68
N LYS A 634 -9.51 22.60 -31.24
CA LYS A 634 -8.87 23.88 -31.55
C LYS A 634 -7.61 23.68 -32.37
N ARG A 635 -7.33 24.68 -33.20
CA ARG A 635 -6.05 24.79 -33.90
C ARG A 635 -4.94 25.05 -32.87
N ILE A 636 -3.78 24.41 -33.06
CA ILE A 636 -2.60 24.60 -32.22
C ILE A 636 -1.46 25.11 -33.10
N ASP A 637 -1.04 26.35 -32.86
CA ASP A 637 0.07 27.00 -33.54
C ASP A 637 1.36 26.90 -32.71
N GLY A 638 2.51 27.07 -33.37
CA GLY A 638 3.80 27.15 -32.67
C GLY A 638 4.28 25.83 -32.08
N ILE A 639 3.88 24.68 -32.64
CA ILE A 639 4.37 23.36 -32.21
C ILE A 639 5.84 23.24 -32.57
N GLY A 640 6.72 23.15 -31.57
CA GLY A 640 8.16 22.98 -31.73
C GLY A 640 8.55 21.52 -31.68
N LEU A 641 9.49 21.11 -32.54
CA LEU A 641 10.13 19.80 -32.47
C LEU A 641 11.64 19.99 -32.36
N ARG A 642 12.30 19.25 -31.48
CA ARG A 642 13.76 19.31 -31.32
C ARG A 642 14.33 17.92 -31.12
N LEU A 643 15.31 17.55 -31.93
CA LEU A 643 16.17 16.41 -31.63
C LEU A 643 16.99 16.75 -30.39
N MET A 644 16.86 15.94 -29.35
CA MET A 644 17.55 16.19 -28.09
C MET A 644 19.04 15.87 -28.24
N ASP A 645 19.87 16.71 -27.60
CA ASP A 645 21.31 16.49 -27.50
C ASP A 645 21.60 15.27 -26.62
N MET A 646 21.67 14.11 -27.26
CA MET A 646 21.99 12.82 -26.66
C MET A 646 23.43 12.45 -26.99
N PRO A 647 24.17 11.80 -26.07
CA PRO A 647 25.55 11.44 -26.32
C PRO A 647 25.70 10.60 -27.58
N GLY A 648 26.53 11.08 -28.51
CA GLY A 648 26.77 10.43 -29.80
C GLY A 648 25.75 10.74 -30.88
N ILE A 649 24.81 11.67 -30.66
CA ILE A 649 23.80 12.11 -31.64
C ILE A 649 24.05 13.57 -32.03
N GLU A 650 24.12 13.82 -33.32
CA GLU A 650 24.23 15.16 -33.91
C GLU A 650 22.96 15.50 -34.71
N PRO A 651 22.30 16.63 -34.43
CA PRO A 651 21.15 17.07 -35.22
C PRO A 651 21.56 17.54 -36.62
N VAL A 652 20.73 17.22 -37.62
CA VAL A 652 20.87 17.75 -38.98
C VAL A 652 19.77 18.78 -39.21
N GLY A 653 20.11 20.06 -39.01
CA GLY A 653 19.21 21.20 -39.20
C GLY A 653 18.26 21.46 -38.03
N GLU A 654 17.67 22.65 -38.05
CA GLU A 654 16.59 23.01 -37.12
C GLU A 654 15.23 22.68 -37.74
N GLN A 655 14.28 22.32 -36.89
CA GLN A 655 12.90 22.08 -37.32
C GLN A 655 12.09 23.37 -37.14
N PRO A 656 11.44 23.90 -38.18
CA PRO A 656 10.57 25.05 -38.03
C PRO A 656 9.33 24.66 -37.21
N THR A 657 8.72 25.66 -36.58
CA THR A 657 7.48 25.46 -35.84
C THR A 657 6.34 25.07 -36.78
N ARG A 658 5.38 24.31 -36.25
CA ARG A 658 4.27 23.76 -37.02
C ARG A 658 2.93 24.27 -36.49
N THR A 659 1.95 24.21 -37.37
CA THR A 659 0.54 24.41 -37.04
C THR A 659 -0.17 23.07 -37.22
N LEU A 660 -1.10 22.74 -36.33
CA LEU A 660 -1.94 21.56 -36.47
C LEU A 660 -3.41 21.93 -36.32
N ALA A 661 -4.22 21.55 -37.31
CA ALA A 661 -5.65 21.77 -37.31
C ALA A 661 -6.34 20.94 -36.21
N PRO A 662 -7.57 21.28 -35.80
CA PRO A 662 -8.38 20.46 -34.90
C PRO A 662 -8.43 19.01 -35.36
N ARG A 663 -8.28 18.06 -34.44
CA ARG A 663 -8.39 16.60 -34.69
C ARG A 663 -7.42 16.00 -35.73
N ASP A 664 -6.50 16.79 -36.26
CA ASP A 664 -5.62 16.40 -37.35
C ASP A 664 -4.33 15.71 -36.86
N THR A 665 -3.62 15.06 -37.77
CA THR A 665 -2.35 14.37 -37.50
C THR A 665 -1.27 14.86 -38.44
N LEU A 666 -0.15 15.28 -37.86
CA LEU A 666 1.06 15.64 -38.58
C LEU A 666 2.10 14.52 -38.42
N VAL A 667 2.80 14.21 -39.51
CA VAL A 667 3.97 13.33 -39.50
C VAL A 667 5.18 14.16 -39.90
N VAL A 668 6.23 14.11 -39.07
CA VAL A 668 7.47 14.88 -39.27
C VAL A 668 8.67 13.94 -39.28
N GLU A 669 9.57 14.14 -40.23
CA GLU A 669 10.86 13.46 -40.27
C GLU A 669 11.93 14.33 -39.60
N VAL A 670 12.56 13.76 -38.58
CA VAL A 670 13.67 14.38 -37.85
C VAL A 670 14.94 13.62 -38.18
N ASN A 671 15.88 14.32 -38.83
CA ASN A 671 17.13 13.73 -39.30
C ASN A 671 18.28 14.01 -38.34
N GLY A 672 19.19 13.05 -38.22
CA GLY A 672 20.37 13.16 -37.39
C GLY A 672 21.49 12.23 -37.84
N ARG A 673 22.63 12.34 -37.15
CA ARG A 673 23.82 11.52 -37.39
C ARG A 673 24.37 10.96 -36.08
N ILE A 674 24.96 9.79 -36.15
CA ILE A 674 25.76 9.19 -35.09
C ILE A 674 27.19 9.73 -35.22
N SER A 675 27.73 10.36 -34.18
CA SER A 675 29.04 11.04 -34.27
C SER A 675 30.23 10.06 -34.30
N GLY A 676 30.04 8.83 -33.85
CA GLY A 676 31.08 7.79 -33.89
C GLY A 676 30.69 6.54 -33.09
N PRO A 677 31.50 5.47 -33.12
CA PRO A 677 31.23 4.24 -32.39
C PRO A 677 31.31 4.45 -30.87
N MET A 678 30.51 3.68 -30.12
CA MET A 678 30.54 3.62 -28.65
C MET A 678 30.46 2.17 -28.16
N PRO A 679 31.59 1.42 -28.20
CA PRO A 679 31.60 -0.02 -27.92
C PRO A 679 31.13 -0.39 -26.52
N LYS A 680 31.35 0.49 -25.52
CA LYS A 680 30.94 0.28 -24.12
C LYS A 680 29.42 0.10 -23.93
N ARG A 681 28.62 0.50 -24.92
CA ARG A 681 27.17 0.34 -24.97
C ARG A 681 26.69 -0.38 -26.24
N GLY A 682 27.51 -1.30 -26.75
CA GLY A 682 27.17 -2.11 -27.93
C GLY A 682 26.89 -1.29 -29.19
N ASN A 683 27.51 -0.10 -29.33
CA ASN A 683 27.24 0.85 -30.41
C ASN A 683 25.76 1.24 -30.54
N ARG A 684 25.04 1.30 -29.42
CA ARG A 684 23.66 1.82 -29.36
C ARG A 684 23.65 3.29 -29.00
N PHE A 685 22.69 4.01 -29.55
CA PHE A 685 22.53 5.44 -29.36
C PHE A 685 21.05 5.75 -29.15
N MET A 686 20.72 6.45 -28.06
CA MET A 686 19.37 6.94 -27.83
C MET A 686 19.11 8.10 -28.79
N VAL A 687 18.08 7.98 -29.62
CA VAL A 687 17.50 9.07 -30.39
C VAL A 687 16.24 9.52 -29.66
N ALA A 688 16.21 10.76 -29.22
CA ALA A 688 15.08 11.34 -28.52
C ALA A 688 14.63 12.64 -29.17
N VAL A 689 13.31 12.82 -29.32
CA VAL A 689 12.70 14.03 -29.86
C VAL A 689 11.81 14.64 -28.80
N ARG A 690 11.99 15.93 -28.54
CA ARG A 690 11.13 16.74 -27.67
C ARG A 690 10.17 17.55 -28.52
N VAL A 691 8.88 17.48 -28.19
CA VAL A 691 7.82 18.27 -28.77
C VAL A 691 7.29 19.24 -27.72
N THR A 692 7.16 20.52 -28.06
CA THR A 692 6.62 21.56 -27.19
C THR A 692 5.50 22.33 -27.89
N TRP A 693 4.63 22.97 -27.10
CA TRP A 693 3.53 23.80 -27.63
C TRP A 693 3.24 24.97 -26.68
N PRO A 694 2.62 26.06 -27.16
CA PRO A 694 2.34 27.23 -26.34
C PRO A 694 1.22 27.00 -25.32
N ALA A 695 1.15 27.88 -24.32
CA ALA A 695 -0.01 27.95 -23.44
C ALA A 695 -1.28 28.29 -24.24
N GLY A 696 -2.41 27.70 -23.88
CA GLY A 696 -3.66 27.94 -24.58
C GLY A 696 -4.84 27.19 -23.97
N GLU A 697 -6.03 27.60 -24.37
CA GLU A 697 -7.30 27.02 -23.95
C GLU A 697 -7.69 25.88 -24.88
N TYR A 698 -7.17 24.67 -24.68
CA TYR A 698 -7.38 23.56 -25.63
C TYR A 698 -8.61 22.69 -25.36
N GLY A 699 -9.36 22.96 -24.29
CA GLY A 699 -10.54 22.20 -23.88
C GLY A 699 -10.49 21.84 -22.39
N GLU A 700 -11.66 21.65 -21.77
CA GLU A 700 -11.78 21.41 -20.33
C GLU A 700 -11.24 20.04 -19.89
N THR A 701 -11.13 19.09 -20.81
CA THR A 701 -10.59 17.76 -20.55
C THR A 701 -9.06 17.72 -20.42
N PHE A 702 -8.36 18.77 -20.87
CA PHE A 702 -6.90 18.81 -20.86
C PHE A 702 -6.37 19.61 -19.67
N ARG A 703 -5.34 19.07 -19.02
CA ARG A 703 -4.74 19.66 -17.82
C ARG A 703 -3.77 20.78 -18.20
N LYS A 704 -4.09 22.02 -17.80
CA LYS A 704 -3.36 23.26 -18.18
C LYS A 704 -2.09 23.48 -17.37
N GLU A 705 -2.06 22.91 -16.17
CA GLU A 705 -0.97 22.99 -15.21
C GLU A 705 0.19 22.04 -15.52
N LEU A 706 0.00 21.09 -16.45
CA LEU A 706 1.05 20.16 -16.83
C LEU A 706 2.14 20.84 -17.69
N PRO A 707 3.40 20.39 -17.60
CA PRO A 707 4.47 20.85 -18.49
C PRO A 707 4.07 20.69 -19.96
N ARG A 708 4.26 21.73 -20.77
CA ARG A 708 3.89 21.72 -22.20
C ARG A 708 4.97 21.12 -23.08
N GLN A 709 5.37 19.89 -22.72
CA GLN A 709 6.36 19.12 -23.45
C GLN A 709 6.02 17.64 -23.43
N GLN A 710 6.37 16.96 -24.51
CA GLN A 710 6.38 15.51 -24.63
C GLN A 710 7.73 15.08 -25.20
N THR A 711 8.25 13.97 -24.71
CA THR A 711 9.50 13.38 -25.19
C THR A 711 9.20 11.97 -25.69
N VAL A 712 9.73 11.63 -26.86
CA VAL A 712 9.68 10.26 -27.40
C VAL A 712 11.09 9.81 -27.70
N MET A 713 11.39 8.52 -27.46
CA MET A 713 12.72 7.98 -27.66
C MET A 713 12.67 6.58 -28.29
N LYS A 714 13.71 6.25 -29.05
CA LYS A 714 14.06 4.90 -29.52
C LYS A 714 15.58 4.79 -29.60
N TYR A 715 16.09 3.56 -29.64
CA TYR A 715 17.52 3.32 -29.87
C TYR A 715 17.82 2.95 -31.32
N VAL A 716 18.93 3.48 -31.82
CA VAL A 716 19.55 3.06 -33.09
C VAL A 716 20.89 2.39 -32.80
N GLN A 717 21.27 1.39 -33.60
CA GLN A 717 22.53 0.69 -33.47
C GLN A 717 23.41 0.94 -34.71
N LEU A 718 24.66 1.37 -34.48
CA LEU A 718 25.67 1.39 -35.52
C LEU A 718 26.16 -0.05 -35.73
N GLY A 719 26.13 -0.51 -36.98
CA GLY A 719 26.58 -1.86 -37.35
C GLY A 719 28.05 -2.05 -36.96
N GLY A 720 28.37 -3.25 -36.46
CA GLY A 720 29.73 -3.65 -36.12
C GLY A 720 30.58 -3.85 -37.36
#